data_AF-A0A163C034-F1
#
_entry.id   AF-A0A163C034-F1
#
_cell.length_a   1.000
_cell.length_b   1.000
_cell.length_c   1.000
_cell.angle_alpha   90.00
_cell.angle_beta   90.00
_cell.angle_gamma   90.00
#
_symmetry.space_group_name_H-M   'P 1'
#
loop_
_entity.id
_entity.type
_entity.pdbx_description
1 polymer ?
#
loop_
_entity_poly.entity_id
_entity_poly.type
_entity_poly.pdbx_seq_one_letter_code
_entity_poly.pdbx_strand_id
1 'polypeptide(L)'
;MNTVEEGAIAHEKEHRNIHGDMDVEKGRGDEELDSRGTGLSRKREEESLPPLKGLSFLDRFLVLWILVAMGIGIAIGNTVDSAGPALQKGEFVGVSIPIAIGLLVMMYPILCKVRYETLHLLLSHKALWIQIGISFVLNWIIAPLFMVGLAWAFLPDRQDLREGLIFVGVARCIAMVLIWTDLAKGDGDYCAVLVAFNSILQIVLFAPLAIFYVQVVSHGEKTNVSYEKVAQSVAVFLGIPLGAAVLTRLALRAVIGEERYQRRFLRYIGPLSLIGLLYTIIILFASQGAHVVRQITDVLRVCAPLLVYFLVLFSATVWFCYKMGFEYKLSCVQGFTAASNNFELAIAVVVAVYGASSGQALASTVGPLIEVPVLVVLVRPRTQQAVLLSTNKSDTLAVAVAVALAVAVALAVAVALALALALALFLALALALALFLALALALALAVTLAVAVTLASASASAAIASVSAIASAPAPASASASARPPARPSAPRQRSPAPNCAVAQSPPPAHEAPFAARHRPNGHNGFEWSHPTDRGRRLPVPAHNSNYLENGRYYHGYRRGMYQYPCDEPEKDRMDIYHKLFSVARRDLLHQAPVPHSGETRILDLGTGTGIWAIDMADKFLNAEVLGLDLVNIQPERIPPNLRFRVPRDYESPWSLGEDSWDLIHLRMACGSVTSWPELYQKVFSHLKPGSGWIEHVEIDMQPRCDDGTLDPKGKLVQWYGYLADATWRVSRPIAYDHRTRHNLQAAGFIDIQETVIRVPYNSWPNDPHQKDIGRWYNLGITEGLDALSFAPLTRVYQWDLNAHVKPLLEGVRKEICNRKIHAYNNIHIWTARRPQQ
;
A
#
# COMPACT_ATOMS: atom_id res chain seq x y z
N MET A 1 27.43 -0.44 13.99
CA MET A 1 26.59 -1.47 14.66
C MET A 1 25.66 -0.78 15.65
N ASN A 2 24.87 -1.55 16.43
CA ASN A 2 24.01 -1.08 17.54
C ASN A 2 22.63 -0.52 17.14
N THR A 3 21.89 -1.22 16.27
CA THR A 3 20.42 -1.13 16.18
C THR A 3 19.81 -2.53 15.97
N VAL A 4 20.22 -3.49 16.83
CA VAL A 4 19.95 -4.93 16.66
C VAL A 4 19.67 -5.61 18.00
N GLU A 5 20.57 -5.47 18.97
CA GLU A 5 20.56 -6.26 20.21
C GLU A 5 19.37 -5.96 21.13
N GLU A 6 18.91 -4.69 21.16
CA GLU A 6 17.77 -4.29 21.99
C GLU A 6 16.46 -5.02 21.61
N GLY A 7 16.27 -5.35 20.32
CA GLY A 7 15.12 -6.12 19.84
C GLY A 7 15.19 -7.61 20.17
N ALA A 8 16.39 -8.17 20.35
CA ALA A 8 16.57 -9.58 20.73
C ALA A 8 16.40 -9.79 22.24
N ILE A 9 16.90 -8.85 23.06
CA ILE A 9 16.95 -8.99 24.53
C ILE A 9 15.58 -8.79 25.19
N ALA A 10 14.67 -8.03 24.57
CA ALA A 10 13.28 -7.92 25.04
C ALA A 10 12.58 -9.29 25.00
N HIS A 11 12.68 -9.98 23.87
CA HIS A 11 11.94 -11.21 23.58
C HIS A 11 12.37 -12.44 24.40
N GLU A 12 13.57 -12.41 25.01
CA GLU A 12 14.05 -13.49 25.89
C GLU A 12 13.65 -13.31 27.36
N LYS A 13 13.35 -12.08 27.82
CA LYS A 13 12.96 -11.86 29.23
C LYS A 13 11.53 -12.29 29.55
N GLU A 14 10.63 -12.18 28.59
CA GLU A 14 9.24 -12.61 28.76
C GLU A 14 9.12 -14.14 28.90
N HIS A 15 10.01 -14.91 28.25
CA HIS A 15 9.97 -16.36 28.25
C HIS A 15 10.64 -17.07 29.44
N ARG A 16 11.35 -16.35 30.32
CA ARG A 16 12.01 -16.94 31.51
C ARG A 16 11.26 -16.75 32.84
N ASN A 17 10.37 -15.76 32.93
CA ASN A 17 9.73 -15.34 34.20
C ASN A 17 8.58 -16.25 34.71
N ILE A 18 8.57 -17.53 34.35
CA ILE A 18 7.52 -18.50 34.73
C ILE A 18 8.03 -19.55 35.76
N HIS A 19 9.34 -19.70 35.96
CA HIS A 19 9.93 -20.62 36.94
C HIS A 19 11.13 -20.00 37.67
N GLY A 20 11.15 -20.11 39.00
CA GLY A 20 12.32 -19.82 39.85
C GLY A 20 12.07 -18.71 40.87
N ASP A 21 12.10 -19.08 42.15
CA ASP A 21 12.16 -18.18 43.31
C ASP A 21 13.54 -18.32 43.98
N MET A 22 13.83 -17.49 44.99
CA MET A 22 15.03 -17.42 45.86
C MET A 22 16.24 -16.57 45.39
N ASP A 23 16.53 -15.57 46.24
CA ASP A 23 17.82 -15.21 46.86
C ASP A 23 18.93 -14.33 46.22
N VAL A 24 19.07 -13.13 46.84
CA VAL A 24 20.28 -12.58 47.51
C VAL A 24 21.43 -11.91 46.70
N GLU A 25 21.46 -10.56 46.83
CA GLU A 25 22.61 -9.61 47.01
C GLU A 25 23.71 -9.28 45.96
N LYS A 26 24.14 -7.99 46.08
CA LYS A 26 25.47 -7.37 45.83
C LYS A 26 26.00 -7.22 44.38
N GLY A 27 26.72 -6.11 44.12
CA GLY A 27 27.38 -5.89 42.81
C GLY A 27 28.42 -4.77 42.66
N ARG A 28 28.00 -3.49 42.68
CA ARG A 28 28.84 -2.25 42.72
C ARG A 28 29.89 -2.00 41.60
N GLY A 29 29.69 -0.90 40.85
CA GLY A 29 30.73 -0.06 40.23
C GLY A 29 31.27 -0.49 38.85
N ASP A 30 32.01 0.34 38.10
CA ASP A 30 32.17 1.82 38.08
C ASP A 30 32.87 2.22 36.73
N GLU A 31 33.15 3.51 36.49
CA GLU A 31 34.02 4.06 35.40
C GLU A 31 33.56 3.90 33.91
N GLU A 32 34.08 4.66 32.91
CA GLU A 32 34.16 6.13 32.80
C GLU A 32 34.21 6.62 31.32
N LEU A 33 34.08 7.96 31.10
CA LEU A 33 34.59 8.85 30.01
C LEU A 33 34.84 8.31 28.56
N ASP A 34 34.55 8.96 27.42
CA ASP A 34 34.05 10.29 27.04
C ASP A 34 34.10 10.45 25.48
N SER A 35 33.41 11.47 24.95
CA SER A 35 33.78 12.29 23.78
C SER A 35 33.36 11.94 22.33
N ARG A 36 32.56 12.87 21.76
CA ARG A 36 32.63 13.47 20.39
C ARG A 36 32.38 12.59 19.14
N GLY A 37 31.42 13.01 18.29
CA GLY A 37 31.35 12.53 16.90
C GLY A 37 30.05 12.80 16.12
N THR A 38 29.78 14.05 15.78
CA THR A 38 28.70 14.53 14.87
C THR A 38 28.35 13.60 13.68
N GLY A 39 27.06 13.28 13.48
CA GLY A 39 26.58 12.56 12.28
C GLY A 39 25.06 12.66 12.06
N LEU A 40 24.63 13.32 10.98
CA LEU A 40 23.23 13.63 10.68
C LEU A 40 22.42 12.48 10.02
N SER A 41 21.10 12.55 10.23
CA SER A 41 20.01 12.00 9.39
C SER A 41 19.72 10.49 9.44
N ARG A 42 18.48 10.15 9.82
CA ARG A 42 17.84 8.85 9.50
C ARG A 42 16.34 8.99 9.24
N LYS A 43 15.99 8.93 7.95
CA LYS A 43 14.72 8.49 7.36
C LYS A 43 13.38 8.89 8.00
N ARG A 44 12.67 9.76 7.28
CA ARG A 44 11.20 9.87 7.24
C ARG A 44 10.56 8.52 6.86
N GLU A 45 9.54 8.07 7.60
CA GLU A 45 8.75 6.88 7.27
C GLU A 45 7.68 7.21 6.20
N GLU A 46 7.18 6.22 5.44
CA GLU A 46 6.44 6.45 4.18
C GLU A 46 4.93 6.13 4.30
N GLU A 47 4.06 7.05 3.86
CA GLU A 47 2.59 6.89 3.89
C GLU A 47 2.11 5.67 3.09
N SER A 48 1.25 4.84 3.69
CA SER A 48 0.66 3.68 2.99
C SER A 48 -0.59 4.06 2.18
N LEU A 49 -0.46 4.05 0.85
CA LEU A 49 -1.57 4.25 -0.07
C LEU A 49 -2.46 2.99 -0.20
N PRO A 50 -3.75 3.12 -0.62
CA PRO A 50 -4.63 1.97 -0.79
C PRO A 50 -4.07 0.92 -1.77
N PRO A 51 -4.22 -0.40 -1.52
CA PRO A 51 -3.47 -1.45 -2.22
C PRO A 51 -3.55 -1.43 -3.77
N LEU A 52 -4.68 -0.97 -4.32
CA LEU A 52 -4.92 -0.91 -5.76
C LEU A 52 -4.57 0.45 -6.41
N LYS A 53 -3.98 1.38 -5.65
CA LYS A 53 -3.47 2.69 -6.13
C LYS A 53 -1.94 2.80 -6.15
N GLY A 54 -1.22 1.89 -5.47
CA GLY A 54 0.25 1.87 -5.46
C GLY A 54 0.91 1.10 -6.63
N LEU A 55 0.15 0.21 -7.29
CA LEU A 55 0.63 -0.59 -8.42
C LEU A 55 0.88 0.24 -9.70
N SER A 56 1.84 -0.18 -10.52
CA SER A 56 2.03 0.37 -11.86
C SER A 56 0.80 0.11 -12.74
N PHE A 57 0.62 0.93 -13.78
CA PHE A 57 -0.40 0.71 -14.80
C PHE A 57 -0.27 -0.67 -15.46
N LEU A 58 0.97 -1.17 -15.62
CA LEU A 58 1.23 -2.52 -16.14
C LEU A 58 0.77 -3.60 -15.16
N ASP A 59 1.22 -3.54 -13.90
CA ASP A 59 0.89 -4.53 -12.85
C ASP A 59 -0.63 -4.62 -12.63
N ARG A 60 -1.33 -3.47 -12.65
CA ARG A 60 -2.79 -3.40 -12.47
C ARG A 60 -3.58 -4.10 -13.57
N PHE A 61 -3.02 -4.23 -14.77
CA PHE A 61 -3.63 -4.91 -15.92
C PHE A 61 -2.87 -6.17 -16.34
N LEU A 62 -2.02 -6.72 -15.46
CA LEU A 62 -1.10 -7.82 -15.75
C LEU A 62 -1.78 -9.06 -16.37
N VAL A 63 -2.97 -9.45 -15.88
CA VAL A 63 -3.77 -10.54 -16.47
C VAL A 63 -4.17 -10.25 -17.93
N LEU A 64 -4.58 -9.01 -18.24
CA LEU A 64 -4.94 -8.60 -19.60
C LEU A 64 -3.71 -8.59 -20.51
N TRP A 65 -2.56 -8.12 -20.01
CA TRP A 65 -1.31 -8.13 -20.77
C TRP A 65 -0.83 -9.55 -21.07
N ILE A 66 -0.96 -10.50 -20.13
CA ILE A 66 -0.65 -11.92 -20.37
C ILE A 66 -1.55 -12.50 -21.46
N LEU A 67 -2.87 -12.27 -21.40
CA LEU A 67 -3.81 -12.76 -22.43
C LEU A 67 -3.54 -12.16 -23.82
N VAL A 68 -3.18 -10.87 -23.88
CA VAL A 68 -2.77 -10.21 -25.14
C VAL A 68 -1.43 -10.76 -25.66
N ALA A 69 -0.45 -10.98 -24.78
CA ALA A 69 0.84 -11.59 -25.12
C ALA A 69 0.68 -13.01 -25.68
N MET A 70 -0.17 -13.83 -25.05
CA MET A 70 -0.55 -15.16 -25.55
C MET A 70 -1.24 -15.08 -26.91
N GLY A 71 -2.22 -14.19 -27.08
CA GLY A 71 -2.93 -14.00 -28.36
C GLY A 71 -1.99 -13.58 -29.50
N ILE A 72 -1.06 -12.67 -29.23
CA ILE A 72 -0.02 -12.25 -30.18
C ILE A 72 0.93 -13.42 -30.52
N GLY A 73 1.41 -14.17 -29.52
CA GLY A 73 2.26 -15.34 -29.73
C GLY A 73 1.58 -16.41 -30.58
N ILE A 74 0.34 -16.79 -30.22
CA ILE A 74 -0.46 -17.79 -30.96
C ILE A 74 -0.74 -17.31 -32.39
N ALA A 75 -1.03 -16.01 -32.59
CA ALA A 75 -1.22 -15.46 -33.93
C ALA A 75 0.06 -15.56 -34.78
N ILE A 76 1.22 -15.12 -34.26
CA ILE A 76 2.51 -15.23 -34.96
C ILE A 76 2.82 -16.70 -35.30
N GLY A 77 2.69 -17.61 -34.32
CA GLY A 77 2.96 -19.04 -34.47
C GLY A 77 1.96 -19.83 -35.33
N ASN A 78 0.91 -19.19 -35.85
CA ASN A 78 -0.03 -19.78 -36.83
C ASN A 78 -0.13 -18.99 -38.15
N THR A 79 0.43 -17.78 -38.25
CA THR A 79 0.44 -16.96 -39.48
C THR A 79 1.79 -16.94 -40.18
N VAL A 80 2.86 -17.33 -39.50
CA VAL A 80 4.24 -17.31 -40.03
C VAL A 80 4.90 -18.66 -39.75
N ASP A 81 4.79 -19.60 -40.70
CA ASP A 81 5.34 -20.97 -40.57
C ASP A 81 6.86 -21.00 -40.26
N SER A 82 7.59 -19.96 -40.67
CA SER A 82 9.02 -19.81 -40.40
C SER A 82 9.34 -19.29 -38.99
N ALA A 83 8.37 -18.78 -38.22
CA ALA A 83 8.61 -18.17 -36.92
C ALA A 83 9.09 -19.19 -35.88
N GLY A 84 8.44 -20.35 -35.77
CA GLY A 84 8.87 -21.42 -34.87
C GLY A 84 10.31 -21.88 -35.13
N PRO A 85 10.64 -22.34 -36.36
CA PRO A 85 12.00 -22.72 -36.74
C PRO A 85 13.02 -21.59 -36.65
N ALA A 86 12.63 -20.31 -36.74
CA ALA A 86 13.53 -19.18 -36.56
C ALA A 86 13.81 -18.88 -35.07
N LEU A 87 12.79 -18.93 -34.21
CA LEU A 87 12.91 -18.69 -32.77
C LEU A 87 13.62 -19.83 -32.01
N GLN A 88 13.74 -21.00 -32.65
CA GLN A 88 14.53 -22.15 -32.17
C GLN A 88 15.97 -22.15 -32.69
N LYS A 89 16.41 -21.17 -33.50
CA LYS A 89 17.81 -21.10 -33.97
C LYS A 89 18.74 -20.63 -32.85
N GLY A 90 19.60 -21.55 -32.41
CA GLY A 90 20.60 -21.32 -31.38
C GLY A 90 20.04 -21.61 -29.99
N GLU A 91 20.70 -22.54 -29.30
CA GLU A 91 20.35 -22.96 -27.95
C GLU A 91 21.40 -22.50 -26.95
N PHE A 92 20.94 -22.15 -25.76
CA PHE A 92 21.74 -21.90 -24.58
C PHE A 92 21.24 -22.83 -23.48
N VAL A 93 22.04 -23.86 -23.16
CA VAL A 93 21.69 -24.88 -22.14
C VAL A 93 20.35 -25.58 -22.45
N GLY A 94 20.16 -25.98 -23.71
CA GLY A 94 18.96 -26.68 -24.20
C GLY A 94 17.70 -25.82 -24.36
N VAL A 95 17.75 -24.52 -24.02
CA VAL A 95 16.66 -23.57 -24.22
C VAL A 95 17.03 -22.65 -25.39
N SER A 96 16.09 -22.29 -26.27
CA SER A 96 16.42 -21.38 -27.37
C SER A 96 16.82 -20.00 -26.84
N ILE A 97 17.83 -19.37 -27.47
CA ILE A 97 18.43 -18.12 -27.00
C ILE A 97 17.39 -17.01 -26.74
N PRO A 98 16.35 -16.80 -27.57
CA PRO A 98 15.30 -15.82 -27.28
C PRO A 98 14.55 -16.10 -25.97
N ILE A 99 14.16 -17.35 -25.70
CA ILE A 99 13.48 -17.74 -24.45
C ILE A 99 14.45 -17.59 -23.27
N ALA A 100 15.70 -18.03 -23.41
CA ALA A 100 16.73 -17.93 -22.39
C ALA A 100 17.01 -16.47 -21.97
N ILE A 101 17.08 -15.54 -22.92
CA ILE A 101 17.22 -14.10 -22.64
C ILE A 101 16.01 -13.58 -21.86
N GLY A 102 14.79 -13.92 -22.29
CA GLY A 102 13.55 -13.50 -21.62
C GLY A 102 13.52 -13.92 -20.15
N LEU A 103 13.81 -15.19 -19.87
CA LEU A 103 13.90 -15.78 -18.52
C LEU A 103 14.92 -15.07 -17.63
N LEU A 104 16.16 -14.90 -18.11
CA LEU A 104 17.23 -14.24 -17.35
C LEU A 104 16.91 -12.77 -17.06
N VAL A 105 16.37 -12.05 -18.05
CA VAL A 105 15.96 -10.63 -17.91
C VAL A 105 14.81 -10.48 -16.91
N MET A 106 13.88 -11.44 -16.85
CA MET A 106 12.72 -11.29 -15.96
C MET A 106 13.00 -11.61 -14.49
N MET A 107 13.91 -12.55 -14.20
CA MET A 107 14.20 -12.99 -12.83
C MET A 107 15.15 -12.03 -12.09
N TYR A 108 16.18 -11.51 -12.76
CA TYR A 108 17.19 -10.64 -12.15
C TYR A 108 16.63 -9.39 -11.42
N PRO A 109 15.67 -8.63 -11.97
CA PRO A 109 15.06 -7.47 -11.29
C PRO A 109 14.34 -7.81 -9.98
N ILE A 110 13.76 -9.02 -9.88
CA ILE A 110 13.00 -9.45 -8.70
C ILE A 110 13.97 -9.80 -7.58
N LEU A 111 15.01 -10.58 -7.91
CA LEU A 111 16.05 -10.98 -6.97
C LEU A 111 16.81 -9.76 -6.41
N CYS A 112 16.93 -8.66 -7.17
CA CYS A 112 17.46 -7.39 -6.65
C CYS A 112 16.63 -6.75 -5.52
N LYS A 113 15.31 -7.03 -5.44
CA LYS A 113 14.44 -6.50 -4.37
C LYS A 113 14.71 -7.16 -3.01
N VAL A 114 15.24 -8.39 -3.00
CA VAL A 114 15.44 -9.20 -1.79
C VAL A 114 16.53 -8.58 -0.91
N ARG A 115 16.28 -8.50 0.41
CA ARG A 115 17.16 -7.88 1.41
C ARG A 115 18.10 -8.91 2.06
N TYR A 116 19.00 -9.48 1.27
CA TYR A 116 19.97 -10.50 1.72
C TYR A 116 20.76 -10.06 2.97
N GLU A 117 21.08 -8.78 3.08
CA GLU A 117 21.77 -8.19 4.23
C GLU A 117 21.02 -8.31 5.57
N THR A 118 19.69 -8.42 5.56
CA THR A 118 18.86 -8.50 6.80
C THR A 118 18.58 -9.95 7.18
N LEU A 119 18.88 -10.91 6.30
CA LEU A 119 18.56 -12.33 6.47
C LEU A 119 19.20 -12.92 7.75
N HIS A 120 20.46 -12.59 8.03
CA HIS A 120 21.15 -13.07 9.24
C HIS A 120 20.53 -12.53 10.54
N LEU A 121 19.94 -11.33 10.51
CA LEU A 121 19.20 -10.75 11.63
C LEU A 121 17.94 -11.55 11.91
N LEU A 122 17.13 -11.78 10.88
CA LEU A 122 15.83 -12.44 10.98
C LEU A 122 15.99 -13.93 11.35
N LEU A 123 17.06 -14.57 10.88
CA LEU A 123 17.47 -15.92 11.29
C LEU A 123 18.01 -16.01 12.73
N SER A 124 18.14 -14.92 13.48
CA SER A 124 18.50 -14.96 14.91
C SER A 124 17.30 -15.29 15.82
N HIS A 125 16.07 -15.18 15.32
CA HIS A 125 14.85 -15.39 16.12
C HIS A 125 14.34 -16.85 16.08
N LYS A 126 14.28 -17.51 17.23
CA LYS A 126 13.88 -18.93 17.36
C LYS A 126 12.47 -19.23 16.82
N ALA A 127 11.51 -18.32 17.01
CA ALA A 127 10.15 -18.46 16.47
C ALA A 127 10.13 -18.48 14.92
N LEU A 128 11.04 -17.74 14.28
CA LEU A 128 11.11 -17.64 12.82
C LEU A 128 11.68 -18.93 12.20
N TRP A 129 12.56 -19.65 12.91
CA TRP A 129 12.98 -21.01 12.52
C TRP A 129 11.85 -22.03 12.51
N ILE A 130 10.90 -21.96 13.46
CA ILE A 130 9.70 -22.82 13.47
C ILE A 130 8.86 -22.54 12.21
N GLN A 131 8.67 -21.25 11.87
CA GLN A 131 7.94 -20.84 10.68
C GLN A 131 8.64 -21.27 9.37
N ILE A 132 9.97 -21.17 9.30
CA ILE A 132 10.77 -21.69 8.18
C ILE A 132 10.63 -23.22 8.08
N GLY A 133 10.69 -23.96 9.19
CA GLY A 133 10.51 -25.41 9.20
C GLY A 133 9.13 -25.86 8.72
N ILE A 134 8.08 -25.15 9.14
CA ILE A 134 6.71 -25.35 8.64
C ILE A 134 6.64 -25.07 7.14
N SER A 135 7.22 -23.95 6.68
CA SER A 135 7.27 -23.61 5.26
C SER A 135 8.07 -24.64 4.45
N PHE A 136 9.13 -25.22 5.01
CA PHE A 136 9.91 -26.28 4.37
C PHE A 136 9.05 -27.52 4.11
N VAL A 137 8.35 -28.01 5.12
CA VAL A 137 7.47 -29.19 5.00
C VAL A 137 6.32 -28.92 4.03
N LEU A 138 5.70 -27.74 4.09
CA LEU A 138 4.64 -27.35 3.16
C LEU A 138 5.14 -27.26 1.71
N ASN A 139 6.22 -26.50 1.47
CA ASN A 139 6.71 -26.20 0.13
C ASN A 139 7.41 -27.39 -0.54
N TRP A 140 8.21 -28.17 0.20
CA TRP A 140 9.13 -29.16 -0.39
C TRP A 140 8.67 -30.62 -0.24
N ILE A 141 7.69 -30.88 0.64
CA ILE A 141 7.12 -32.22 0.85
C ILE A 141 5.65 -32.24 0.46
N ILE A 142 4.79 -31.44 1.12
CA ILE A 142 3.33 -31.53 0.95
C ILE A 142 2.88 -31.04 -0.44
N ALA A 143 3.32 -29.85 -0.86
CA ALA A 143 2.88 -29.26 -2.13
C ALA A 143 3.30 -30.09 -3.37
N PRO A 144 4.55 -30.58 -3.51
CA PRO A 144 4.94 -31.40 -4.66
C PRO A 144 4.24 -32.76 -4.65
N LEU A 145 4.09 -33.41 -3.49
CA LEU A 145 3.35 -34.66 -3.36
C LEU A 145 1.87 -34.50 -3.73
N PHE A 146 1.24 -33.39 -3.34
CA PHE A 146 -0.14 -33.09 -3.72
C PHE A 146 -0.28 -32.81 -5.22
N MET A 147 0.68 -32.12 -5.84
CA MET A 147 0.71 -31.93 -7.30
C MET A 147 0.87 -33.27 -8.04
N VAL A 148 1.72 -34.19 -7.56
CA VAL A 148 1.85 -35.55 -8.11
C VAL A 148 0.51 -36.31 -8.01
N GLY A 149 -0.15 -36.25 -6.85
CA GLY A 149 -1.46 -36.87 -6.65
C GLY A 149 -2.54 -36.31 -7.60
N LEU A 150 -2.58 -34.99 -7.78
CA LEU A 150 -3.50 -34.34 -8.72
C LEU A 150 -3.17 -34.64 -10.18
N ALA A 151 -1.89 -34.69 -10.56
CA ALA A 151 -1.46 -35.09 -11.89
C ALA A 151 -1.93 -36.52 -12.22
N TRP A 152 -1.81 -37.46 -11.28
CA TRP A 152 -2.34 -38.82 -11.46
C TRP A 152 -3.87 -38.90 -11.47
N ALA A 153 -4.56 -38.10 -10.64
CA ALA A 153 -6.02 -38.09 -10.58
C ALA A 153 -6.70 -37.48 -11.82
N PHE A 154 -6.11 -36.43 -12.43
CA PHE A 154 -6.70 -35.70 -13.55
C PHE A 154 -6.10 -36.06 -14.92
N LEU A 155 -4.90 -36.65 -14.98
CA LEU A 155 -4.20 -37.01 -16.23
C LEU A 155 -3.73 -38.48 -16.24
N PRO A 156 -4.57 -39.48 -15.93
CA PRO A 156 -4.16 -40.90 -15.93
C PRO A 156 -3.68 -41.39 -17.30
N ASP A 157 -4.25 -40.87 -18.39
CA ASP A 157 -3.93 -41.30 -19.76
C ASP A 157 -2.65 -40.65 -20.35
N ARG A 158 -2.09 -39.61 -19.71
CA ARG A 158 -1.11 -38.70 -20.35
C ARG A 158 0.11 -38.40 -19.47
N GLN A 159 1.09 -39.29 -19.52
CA GLN A 159 2.36 -39.15 -18.78
C GLN A 159 3.15 -37.89 -19.17
N ASP A 160 3.12 -37.47 -20.44
CA ASP A 160 3.76 -36.24 -20.92
C ASP A 160 3.24 -35.00 -20.20
N LEU A 161 1.92 -34.91 -20.00
CA LEU A 161 1.30 -33.81 -19.27
C LEU A 161 1.54 -33.96 -17.75
N ARG A 162 1.51 -35.19 -17.20
CA ARG A 162 1.84 -35.44 -15.78
C ARG A 162 3.23 -34.99 -15.41
N GLU A 163 4.25 -35.37 -16.18
CA GLU A 163 5.64 -35.02 -15.92
C GLU A 163 5.82 -33.49 -15.88
N GLY A 164 5.23 -32.76 -16.83
CA GLY A 164 5.22 -31.29 -16.84
C GLY A 164 4.59 -30.66 -15.58
N LEU A 165 3.48 -31.22 -15.06
CA LEU A 165 2.87 -30.79 -13.79
C LEU A 165 3.76 -31.10 -12.58
N ILE A 166 4.49 -32.21 -12.60
CA ILE A 166 5.39 -32.58 -11.49
C ILE A 166 6.58 -31.61 -11.44
N PHE A 167 7.18 -31.25 -12.58
CA PHE A 167 8.22 -30.20 -12.64
C PHE A 167 7.70 -28.85 -12.15
N VAL A 168 6.45 -28.48 -12.50
CA VAL A 168 5.77 -27.31 -11.93
C VAL A 168 5.64 -27.40 -10.41
N GLY A 169 5.16 -28.54 -9.88
CA GLY A 169 4.94 -28.72 -8.44
C GLY A 169 6.21 -28.53 -7.61
N VAL A 170 7.34 -29.08 -8.08
CA VAL A 170 8.67 -28.92 -7.47
C VAL A 170 9.19 -27.49 -7.62
N ALA A 171 8.74 -26.72 -8.63
CA ALA A 171 9.13 -25.32 -8.80
C ALA A 171 8.41 -24.39 -7.82
N ARG A 172 9.07 -24.03 -6.72
CA ARG A 172 8.53 -23.08 -5.72
C ARG A 172 8.66 -21.63 -6.17
N CYS A 173 7.67 -20.79 -5.85
CA CYS A 173 7.75 -19.37 -6.16
C CYS A 173 8.79 -18.64 -5.30
N ILE A 174 9.54 -17.74 -5.94
CA ILE A 174 10.54 -16.85 -5.32
C ILE A 174 10.27 -15.37 -5.65
N ALA A 175 9.13 -15.09 -6.28
CA ALA A 175 8.93 -13.88 -7.06
C ALA A 175 7.55 -13.25 -6.84
N MET A 176 6.53 -13.79 -7.52
CA MET A 176 5.16 -13.25 -7.49
C MET A 176 4.54 -13.28 -6.08
N VAL A 177 5.01 -14.20 -5.23
CA VAL A 177 4.67 -14.29 -3.79
C VAL A 177 4.87 -12.98 -3.01
N LEU A 178 5.86 -12.15 -3.38
CA LEU A 178 6.04 -10.82 -2.78
C LEU A 178 4.85 -9.90 -3.14
N ILE A 179 4.46 -9.87 -4.40
CA ILE A 179 3.36 -9.03 -4.91
C ILE A 179 2.02 -9.50 -4.30
N TRP A 180 1.80 -10.80 -4.15
CA TRP A 180 0.61 -11.33 -3.47
C TRP A 180 0.59 -10.99 -1.98
N THR A 181 1.75 -11.07 -1.30
CA THR A 181 1.91 -10.68 0.10
C THR A 181 1.59 -9.20 0.31
N ASP A 182 2.21 -8.32 -0.47
CA ASP A 182 2.04 -6.87 -0.37
C ASP A 182 0.56 -6.46 -0.57
N LEU A 183 -0.10 -7.05 -1.57
CA LEU A 183 -1.51 -6.76 -1.88
C LEU A 183 -2.49 -7.29 -0.82
N ALA A 184 -2.17 -8.40 -0.15
CA ALA A 184 -2.98 -8.99 0.91
C ALA A 184 -2.64 -8.47 2.33
N LYS A 185 -1.72 -7.50 2.44
CA LYS A 185 -1.17 -6.96 3.70
C LYS A 185 -0.50 -8.02 4.60
N GLY A 186 0.19 -8.98 4.00
CA GLY A 186 1.04 -9.94 4.73
C GLY A 186 2.36 -9.33 5.21
N ASP A 187 3.19 -10.14 5.87
CA ASP A 187 4.52 -9.71 6.33
C ASP A 187 5.57 -9.75 5.19
N GLY A 188 5.94 -8.57 4.68
CA GLY A 188 6.94 -8.41 3.61
C GLY A 188 8.40 -8.64 4.02
N ASP A 189 8.72 -8.64 5.31
CA ASP A 189 10.07 -8.98 5.81
C ASP A 189 10.21 -10.50 5.92
N TYR A 190 9.21 -11.18 6.50
CA TYR A 190 9.14 -12.63 6.54
C TYR A 190 9.03 -13.26 5.14
N CYS A 191 8.26 -12.65 4.23
CA CYS A 191 8.16 -13.09 2.84
C CYS A 191 9.51 -12.98 2.11
N ALA A 192 10.29 -11.91 2.32
CA ALA A 192 11.63 -11.78 1.76
C ALA A 192 12.60 -12.85 2.29
N VAL A 193 12.45 -13.29 3.55
CA VAL A 193 13.23 -14.41 4.11
C VAL A 193 12.85 -15.74 3.45
N LEU A 194 11.55 -16.05 3.32
CA LEU A 194 11.11 -17.27 2.64
C LEU A 194 11.52 -17.31 1.17
N VAL A 195 11.47 -16.17 0.47
CA VAL A 195 11.96 -16.05 -0.91
C VAL A 195 13.45 -16.39 -1.00
N ALA A 196 14.29 -15.83 -0.10
CA ALA A 196 15.72 -16.12 -0.09
C ALA A 196 16.00 -17.61 0.22
N PHE A 197 15.30 -18.17 1.21
CA PHE A 197 15.45 -19.56 1.62
C PHE A 197 14.98 -20.54 0.52
N ASN A 198 13.80 -20.32 -0.06
CA ASN A 198 13.30 -21.12 -1.18
C ASN A 198 14.19 -20.98 -2.42
N SER A 199 14.78 -19.82 -2.71
CA SER A 199 15.74 -19.67 -3.83
C SER A 199 16.98 -20.55 -3.65
N ILE A 200 17.55 -20.60 -2.45
CA ILE A 200 18.70 -21.45 -2.14
C ILE A 200 18.31 -22.93 -2.21
N LEU A 201 17.20 -23.31 -1.58
CA LEU A 201 16.70 -24.69 -1.63
C LEU A 201 16.32 -25.13 -3.05
N GLN A 202 15.85 -24.23 -3.91
CA GLN A 202 15.51 -24.55 -5.30
C GLN A 202 16.75 -24.79 -6.17
N ILE A 203 17.90 -24.22 -5.84
CA ILE A 203 19.17 -24.57 -6.50
C ILE A 203 19.64 -25.99 -6.10
N VAL A 204 19.38 -26.40 -4.85
CA VAL A 204 19.90 -27.67 -4.29
C VAL A 204 18.94 -28.86 -4.46
N LEU A 205 17.65 -28.67 -4.13
CA LEU A 205 16.65 -29.73 -4.01
C LEU A 205 15.80 -29.94 -5.26
N PHE A 206 15.74 -28.98 -6.19
CA PHE A 206 14.89 -29.11 -7.38
C PHE A 206 15.27 -30.30 -8.25
N ALA A 207 16.56 -30.47 -8.58
CA ALA A 207 17.01 -31.59 -9.41
C ALA A 207 16.83 -32.97 -8.75
N PRO A 208 17.20 -33.17 -7.46
CA PRO A 208 16.88 -34.41 -6.74
C PRO A 208 15.38 -34.72 -6.65
N LEU A 209 14.55 -33.72 -6.30
CA LEU A 209 13.11 -33.95 -6.09
C LEU A 209 12.35 -34.14 -7.41
N ALA A 210 12.70 -33.43 -8.48
CA ALA A 210 12.11 -33.66 -9.79
C ALA A 210 12.33 -35.11 -10.27
N ILE A 211 13.55 -35.63 -10.11
CA ILE A 211 13.85 -37.04 -10.41
C ILE A 211 13.12 -37.99 -9.47
N PHE A 212 13.10 -37.73 -8.16
CA PHE A 212 12.38 -38.57 -7.20
C PHE A 212 10.89 -38.68 -7.54
N TYR A 213 10.21 -37.56 -7.79
CA TYR A 213 8.78 -37.58 -8.09
C TYR A 213 8.45 -38.15 -9.49
N VAL A 214 9.29 -37.92 -10.52
CA VAL A 214 9.06 -38.46 -11.88
C VAL A 214 9.44 -39.93 -11.99
N GLN A 215 10.64 -40.33 -11.57
CA GLN A 215 11.14 -41.70 -11.76
C GLN A 215 10.72 -42.65 -10.64
N VAL A 216 10.80 -42.24 -9.36
CA VAL A 216 10.53 -43.14 -8.23
C VAL A 216 9.05 -43.17 -7.85
N VAL A 217 8.41 -42.00 -7.69
CA VAL A 217 6.99 -41.95 -7.29
C VAL A 217 6.08 -42.20 -8.49
N SER A 218 6.29 -41.51 -9.61
CA SER A 218 5.46 -41.65 -10.81
C SER A 218 5.85 -42.82 -11.74
N HIS A 219 6.82 -43.67 -11.36
CA HIS A 219 7.17 -44.91 -12.06
C HIS A 219 7.39 -44.77 -13.59
N GLY A 220 7.92 -43.63 -14.04
CA GLY A 220 8.05 -43.34 -15.48
C GLY A 220 8.96 -44.35 -16.21
N GLU A 221 8.46 -44.97 -17.29
CA GLU A 221 9.20 -45.98 -18.07
C GLU A 221 10.48 -45.39 -18.70
N LYS A 222 11.63 -45.59 -18.02
CA LYS A 222 12.98 -45.25 -18.52
C LYS A 222 13.09 -43.85 -19.17
N THR A 223 12.31 -42.86 -18.71
CA THR A 223 12.35 -41.52 -19.28
C THR A 223 13.68 -40.83 -18.96
N ASN A 224 14.32 -40.27 -20.00
CA ASN A 224 15.70 -39.75 -19.99
C ASN A 224 15.85 -38.39 -19.25
N VAL A 225 15.32 -38.30 -18.02
CA VAL A 225 15.50 -37.15 -17.13
C VAL A 225 16.94 -37.14 -16.62
N SER A 226 17.84 -36.53 -17.39
CA SER A 226 19.24 -36.35 -16.99
C SER A 226 19.33 -35.37 -15.82
N TYR A 227 19.83 -35.85 -14.68
CA TYR A 227 20.14 -35.01 -13.50
C TYR A 227 21.08 -33.86 -13.86
N GLU A 228 22.09 -34.13 -14.70
CA GLU A 228 23.05 -33.15 -15.17
C GLU A 228 22.35 -32.00 -15.92
N LYS A 229 21.47 -32.31 -16.87
CA LYS A 229 20.67 -31.30 -17.57
C LYS A 229 19.80 -30.48 -16.61
N VAL A 230 19.05 -31.14 -15.73
CA VAL A 230 18.15 -30.45 -14.79
C VAL A 230 18.96 -29.53 -13.87
N ALA A 231 20.05 -30.01 -13.28
CA ALA A 231 20.91 -29.22 -12.40
C ALA A 231 21.60 -28.06 -13.14
N GLN A 232 22.10 -28.29 -14.36
CA GLN A 232 22.73 -27.26 -15.19
C GLN A 232 21.74 -26.15 -15.57
N SER A 233 20.53 -26.50 -16.01
CA SER A 233 19.48 -25.52 -16.32
C SER A 233 19.07 -24.72 -15.08
N VAL A 234 18.93 -25.35 -13.90
CA VAL A 234 18.64 -24.61 -12.65
C VAL A 234 19.79 -23.69 -12.25
N ALA A 235 21.04 -24.16 -12.30
CA ALA A 235 22.22 -23.34 -11.98
C ALA A 235 22.35 -22.13 -12.92
N VAL A 236 21.95 -22.26 -14.18
CA VAL A 236 22.01 -21.17 -15.17
C VAL A 236 20.82 -20.22 -15.07
N PHE A 237 19.59 -20.72 -15.05
CA PHE A 237 18.39 -19.87 -15.09
C PHE A 237 17.98 -19.28 -13.74
N LEU A 238 18.33 -19.93 -12.61
CA LEU A 238 18.14 -19.37 -11.27
C LEU A 238 19.46 -18.90 -10.64
N GLY A 239 20.53 -19.71 -10.72
CA GLY A 239 21.78 -19.41 -10.05
C GLY A 239 22.51 -18.16 -10.58
N ILE A 240 22.57 -17.95 -11.90
CA ILE A 240 23.21 -16.75 -12.47
C ILE A 240 22.43 -15.46 -12.12
N PRO A 241 21.10 -15.36 -12.31
CA PRO A 241 20.33 -14.20 -11.85
C PRO A 241 20.44 -13.94 -10.34
N LEU A 242 20.50 -14.99 -9.51
CA LEU A 242 20.67 -14.85 -8.06
C LEU A 242 22.05 -14.29 -7.71
N GLY A 243 23.13 -14.86 -8.25
CA GLY A 243 24.49 -14.38 -8.03
C GLY A 243 24.67 -12.94 -8.52
N ALA A 244 24.16 -12.63 -9.71
CA ALA A 244 24.18 -11.27 -10.26
C ALA A 244 23.38 -10.29 -9.38
N ALA A 245 22.20 -10.66 -8.90
CA ALA A 245 21.38 -9.80 -8.04
C ALA A 245 22.03 -9.54 -6.67
N VAL A 246 22.63 -10.55 -6.05
CA VAL A 246 23.39 -10.41 -4.79
C VAL A 246 24.59 -9.50 -4.99
N LEU A 247 25.41 -9.73 -6.01
CA LEU A 247 26.58 -8.89 -6.33
C LEU A 247 26.18 -7.44 -6.63
N THR A 248 25.18 -7.23 -7.50
CA THR A 248 24.63 -5.90 -7.80
C THR A 248 24.11 -5.22 -6.53
N ARG A 249 23.33 -5.91 -5.70
CA ARG A 249 22.77 -5.31 -4.48
C ARG A 249 23.88 -4.89 -3.52
N LEU A 250 24.83 -5.78 -3.21
CA LEU A 250 25.93 -5.49 -2.29
C LEU A 250 26.82 -4.35 -2.81
N ALA A 251 27.23 -4.40 -4.09
CA ALA A 251 28.10 -3.40 -4.69
C ALA A 251 27.44 -2.01 -4.79
N LEU A 252 26.23 -1.92 -5.37
CA LEU A 252 25.55 -0.62 -5.49
C LEU A 252 25.15 -0.06 -4.12
N ARG A 253 24.74 -0.91 -3.16
CA ARG A 253 24.43 -0.46 -1.81
C ARG A 253 25.64 0.15 -1.11
N ALA A 254 26.83 -0.41 -1.30
CA ALA A 254 28.09 0.15 -0.79
C ALA A 254 28.46 1.48 -1.47
N VAL A 255 28.25 1.62 -2.79
CA VAL A 255 28.67 2.80 -3.57
C VAL A 255 27.67 3.97 -3.50
N ILE A 256 26.36 3.71 -3.61
CA ILE A 256 25.32 4.75 -3.67
C ILE A 256 24.41 4.83 -2.44
N GLY A 257 24.39 3.83 -1.57
CA GLY A 257 23.56 3.81 -0.35
C GLY A 257 22.08 3.44 -0.59
N GLU A 258 21.43 2.93 0.47
CA GLU A 258 20.10 2.29 0.43
C GLU A 258 19.02 3.17 -0.24
N GLU A 259 18.91 4.45 0.10
CA GLU A 259 17.84 5.29 -0.47
C GLU A 259 17.94 5.46 -1.98
N ARG A 260 19.15 5.61 -2.52
CA ARG A 260 19.35 5.77 -3.96
C ARG A 260 19.21 4.44 -4.69
N TYR A 261 19.53 3.32 -4.04
CA TYR A 261 19.20 1.99 -4.54
C TYR A 261 17.68 1.78 -4.65
N GLN A 262 16.93 2.03 -3.57
CA GLN A 262 15.47 1.86 -3.53
C GLN A 262 14.75 2.84 -4.48
N ARG A 263 14.95 4.16 -4.31
CA ARG A 263 14.15 5.18 -5.02
C ARG A 263 14.54 5.40 -6.49
N ARG A 264 15.76 5.01 -6.90
CA ARG A 264 16.24 5.16 -8.29
C ARG A 264 16.47 3.81 -8.98
N PHE A 265 17.40 2.99 -8.47
CA PHE A 265 17.79 1.75 -9.16
C PHE A 265 16.63 0.75 -9.32
N LEU A 266 16.00 0.35 -8.21
CA LEU A 266 14.87 -0.59 -8.25
C LEU A 266 13.65 -0.03 -8.98
N ARG A 267 13.42 1.30 -8.94
CA ARG A 267 12.34 1.95 -9.67
C ARG A 267 12.47 1.83 -11.20
N TYR A 268 13.69 1.90 -11.75
CA TYR A 268 13.92 1.73 -13.19
C TYR A 268 13.98 0.26 -13.62
N ILE A 269 14.49 -0.62 -12.77
CA ILE A 269 14.70 -2.04 -13.13
C ILE A 269 13.48 -2.92 -12.85
N GLY A 270 12.64 -2.58 -11.87
CA GLY A 270 11.42 -3.34 -11.55
C GLY A 270 10.52 -3.67 -12.76
N PRO A 271 10.19 -2.71 -13.63
CA PRO A 271 9.37 -2.95 -14.83
C PRO A 271 9.98 -3.94 -15.84
N LEU A 272 11.30 -4.12 -15.87
CA LEU A 272 11.96 -5.07 -16.77
C LEU A 272 11.54 -6.52 -16.48
N SER A 273 11.15 -6.82 -15.25
CA SER A 273 10.64 -8.15 -14.88
C SER A 273 9.39 -8.51 -15.69
N LEU A 274 8.39 -7.63 -15.66
CA LEU A 274 7.12 -7.84 -16.34
C LEU A 274 7.29 -7.76 -17.87
N ILE A 275 8.16 -6.89 -18.37
CA ILE A 275 8.51 -6.85 -19.80
C ILE A 275 9.15 -8.17 -20.25
N GLY A 276 10.09 -8.71 -19.47
CA GLY A 276 10.73 -10.00 -19.74
C GLY A 276 9.76 -11.18 -19.69
N LEU A 277 8.82 -11.19 -18.72
CA LEU A 277 7.76 -12.19 -18.63
C LEU A 277 6.85 -12.16 -19.87
N LEU A 278 6.32 -10.99 -20.24
CA LEU A 278 5.45 -10.83 -21.41
C LEU A 278 6.18 -11.16 -22.73
N TYR A 279 7.44 -10.79 -22.85
CA TYR A 279 8.31 -11.18 -23.98
C TYR A 279 8.48 -12.71 -24.03
N THR A 280 8.82 -13.35 -22.91
CA THR A 280 8.99 -14.81 -22.82
C THR A 280 7.71 -15.53 -23.24
N ILE A 281 6.54 -15.07 -22.78
CA ILE A 281 5.23 -15.59 -23.19
C ILE A 281 5.02 -15.44 -24.70
N ILE A 282 5.26 -14.26 -25.29
CA ILE A 282 5.11 -14.04 -26.75
C ILE A 282 6.00 -15.01 -27.53
N ILE A 283 7.28 -15.12 -27.18
CA ILE A 283 8.24 -15.99 -27.88
C ILE A 283 7.87 -17.47 -27.73
N LEU A 284 7.50 -17.91 -26.52
CA LEU A 284 7.13 -19.28 -26.21
C LEU A 284 5.89 -19.70 -27.02
N PHE A 285 4.82 -18.90 -26.97
CA PHE A 285 3.60 -19.15 -27.75
C PHE A 285 3.79 -18.92 -29.26
N ALA A 286 4.73 -18.08 -29.71
CA ALA A 286 5.11 -18.00 -31.13
C ALA A 286 5.88 -19.24 -31.60
N SER A 287 6.66 -19.87 -30.72
CA SER A 287 7.40 -21.11 -31.03
C SER A 287 6.55 -22.38 -31.00
N GLN A 288 5.38 -22.36 -30.33
CA GLN A 288 4.51 -23.52 -30.09
C GLN A 288 3.05 -23.31 -30.52
N GLY A 289 2.67 -22.15 -31.06
CA GLY A 289 1.26 -21.73 -31.21
C GLY A 289 0.37 -22.68 -32.01
N ALA A 290 0.92 -23.33 -33.04
CA ALA A 290 0.20 -24.34 -33.81
C ALA A 290 -0.09 -25.63 -33.02
N HIS A 291 0.79 -26.01 -32.07
CA HIS A 291 0.55 -27.15 -31.17
C HIS A 291 -0.50 -26.80 -30.11
N VAL A 292 -0.40 -25.63 -29.48
CA VAL A 292 -1.35 -25.15 -28.46
C VAL A 292 -2.80 -25.19 -28.98
N VAL A 293 -3.03 -24.70 -30.20
CA VAL A 293 -4.37 -24.67 -30.81
C VAL A 293 -4.86 -26.08 -31.17
N ARG A 294 -3.98 -26.95 -31.69
CA ARG A 294 -4.33 -28.35 -32.03
C ARG A 294 -4.57 -29.23 -30.80
N GLN A 295 -3.95 -28.92 -29.67
CA GLN A 295 -4.02 -29.68 -28.42
C GLN A 295 -4.82 -28.94 -27.33
N ILE A 296 -5.82 -28.14 -27.72
CA ILE A 296 -6.65 -27.36 -26.78
C ILE A 296 -7.29 -28.23 -25.67
N THR A 297 -7.68 -29.47 -25.98
CA THR A 297 -8.21 -30.44 -25.01
C THR A 297 -7.19 -30.79 -23.91
N ASP A 298 -5.90 -30.87 -24.25
CA ASP A 298 -4.82 -31.15 -23.30
C ASP A 298 -4.59 -29.96 -22.36
N VAL A 299 -4.60 -28.74 -22.93
CA VAL A 299 -4.55 -27.49 -22.17
C VAL A 299 -5.68 -27.43 -21.13
N LEU A 300 -6.92 -27.72 -21.53
CA LEU A 300 -8.07 -27.70 -20.62
C LEU A 300 -7.99 -28.80 -19.53
N ARG A 301 -7.48 -29.99 -19.87
CA ARG A 301 -7.22 -31.06 -18.89
C ARG A 301 -6.15 -30.66 -17.86
N VAL A 302 -5.16 -29.85 -18.24
CA VAL A 302 -4.13 -29.30 -17.34
C VAL A 302 -4.67 -28.20 -16.42
N CYS A 303 -5.63 -27.38 -16.87
CA CYS A 303 -6.20 -26.30 -16.07
C CYS A 303 -6.88 -26.78 -14.77
N ALA A 304 -7.58 -27.93 -14.81
CA ALA A 304 -8.35 -28.44 -13.67
C ALA A 304 -7.48 -28.81 -12.44
N PRO A 305 -6.45 -29.68 -12.53
CA PRO A 305 -5.58 -30.02 -11.40
C PRO A 305 -4.82 -28.80 -10.86
N LEU A 306 -4.35 -27.89 -11.72
CA LEU A 306 -3.71 -26.64 -11.29
C LEU A 306 -4.64 -25.78 -10.43
N LEU A 307 -5.90 -25.64 -10.85
CA LEU A 307 -6.85 -24.78 -10.14
C LEU A 307 -7.33 -25.42 -8.81
N VAL A 308 -7.48 -26.75 -8.75
CA VAL A 308 -7.66 -27.49 -7.49
C VAL A 308 -6.45 -27.30 -6.58
N TYR A 309 -5.24 -27.44 -7.12
CA TYR A 309 -3.98 -27.29 -6.39
C TYR A 309 -3.92 -25.92 -5.69
N PHE A 310 -4.08 -24.81 -6.41
CA PHE A 310 -4.00 -23.46 -5.84
C PHE A 310 -5.06 -23.20 -4.76
N LEU A 311 -6.33 -23.56 -5.02
CA LEU A 311 -7.42 -23.32 -4.07
C LEU A 311 -7.23 -24.12 -2.77
N VAL A 312 -6.83 -25.39 -2.88
CA VAL A 312 -6.68 -26.28 -1.72
C VAL A 312 -5.42 -25.96 -0.92
N LEU A 313 -4.24 -25.80 -1.55
CA LEU A 313 -2.99 -25.51 -0.83
C LEU A 313 -3.02 -24.16 -0.13
N PHE A 314 -3.59 -23.13 -0.75
CA PHE A 314 -3.78 -21.83 -0.10
C PHE A 314 -4.70 -21.96 1.13
N SER A 315 -5.90 -22.52 0.94
CA SER A 315 -6.91 -22.57 2.01
C SER A 315 -6.49 -23.47 3.17
N ALA A 316 -5.90 -24.63 2.89
CA ALA A 316 -5.41 -25.56 3.89
C ALA A 316 -4.22 -24.98 4.67
N THR A 317 -3.31 -24.26 4.00
CA THR A 317 -2.17 -23.62 4.67
C THR A 317 -2.62 -22.47 5.58
N VAL A 318 -3.51 -21.59 5.10
CA VAL A 318 -4.06 -20.50 5.92
C VAL A 318 -4.84 -21.05 7.13
N TRP A 319 -5.64 -22.11 6.93
CA TRP A 319 -6.35 -22.79 8.03
C TRP A 319 -5.39 -23.46 9.03
N PHE A 320 -4.34 -24.13 8.56
CA PHE A 320 -3.33 -24.74 9.42
C PHE A 320 -2.61 -23.70 10.27
N CYS A 321 -2.12 -22.62 9.67
CA CYS A 321 -1.47 -21.52 10.39
C CYS A 321 -2.41 -20.87 11.42
N TYR A 322 -3.70 -20.71 11.09
CA TYR A 322 -4.73 -20.24 12.03
C TYR A 322 -4.96 -21.21 13.20
N LYS A 323 -5.07 -22.52 12.95
CA LYS A 323 -5.19 -23.56 13.99
C LYS A 323 -3.94 -23.66 14.88
N MET A 324 -2.76 -23.29 14.36
CA MET A 324 -1.51 -23.16 15.14
C MET A 324 -1.40 -21.82 15.90
N GLY A 325 -2.41 -20.94 15.81
CA GLY A 325 -2.45 -19.66 16.53
C GLY A 325 -1.56 -18.57 15.93
N PHE A 326 -1.12 -18.70 14.68
CA PHE A 326 -0.25 -17.70 14.04
C PHE A 326 -1.04 -16.47 13.57
N GLU A 327 -0.39 -15.31 13.59
CA GLU A 327 -1.00 -14.08 13.08
C GLU A 327 -1.43 -14.19 11.62
N TYR A 328 -2.45 -13.41 11.24
CA TYR A 328 -2.90 -13.27 9.86
C TYR A 328 -1.75 -12.90 8.91
N LYS A 329 -0.85 -11.98 9.32
CA LYS A 329 0.24 -11.49 8.47
C LYS A 329 1.20 -12.61 8.03
N LEU A 330 1.59 -13.50 8.95
CA LEU A 330 2.44 -14.65 8.64
C LEU A 330 1.65 -15.77 7.95
N SER A 331 0.42 -16.03 8.41
CA SER A 331 -0.48 -17.05 7.80
C SER A 331 -0.75 -16.77 6.31
N CYS A 332 -0.91 -15.49 5.97
CA CYS A 332 -1.07 -15.00 4.60
C CYS A 332 0.18 -15.30 3.74
N VAL A 333 1.38 -15.00 4.26
CA VAL A 333 2.65 -15.26 3.57
C VAL A 333 2.86 -16.75 3.34
N GLN A 334 2.63 -17.59 4.36
CA GLN A 334 2.71 -19.04 4.25
C GLN A 334 1.73 -19.56 3.18
N GLY A 335 0.48 -19.09 3.20
CA GLY A 335 -0.54 -19.45 2.22
C GLY A 335 -0.13 -19.16 0.77
N PHE A 336 0.37 -17.95 0.49
CA PHE A 336 0.85 -17.62 -0.86
C PHE A 336 2.14 -18.35 -1.24
N THR A 337 3.04 -18.65 -0.30
CA THR A 337 4.29 -19.38 -0.59
C THR A 337 4.04 -20.86 -0.91
N ALA A 338 3.14 -21.49 -0.16
CA ALA A 338 2.70 -22.87 -0.39
C ALA A 338 1.90 -23.00 -1.69
N ALA A 339 1.05 -22.02 -2.01
CA ALA A 339 0.25 -22.03 -3.24
C ALA A 339 1.06 -21.69 -4.50
N SER A 340 1.91 -20.65 -4.49
CA SER A 340 2.51 -20.11 -5.73
C SER A 340 3.69 -20.96 -6.25
N ASN A 341 3.85 -21.06 -7.56
CA ASN A 341 4.95 -21.81 -8.21
C ASN A 341 5.95 -20.87 -8.92
N ASN A 342 7.01 -21.43 -9.50
CA ASN A 342 7.95 -20.75 -10.40
C ASN A 342 7.87 -21.43 -11.77
N PHE A 343 6.88 -21.01 -12.54
CA PHE A 343 6.59 -21.58 -13.85
C PHE A 343 7.71 -21.35 -14.85
N GLU A 344 8.43 -20.26 -14.70
CA GLU A 344 9.45 -19.79 -15.62
C GLU A 344 10.70 -20.67 -15.52
N LEU A 345 11.10 -21.07 -14.31
CA LEU A 345 12.10 -22.12 -14.10
C LEU A 345 11.61 -23.51 -14.54
N ALA A 346 10.34 -23.84 -14.29
CA ALA A 346 9.76 -25.12 -14.73
C ALA A 346 9.83 -25.26 -16.26
N ILE A 347 9.35 -24.24 -17.00
CA ILE A 347 9.45 -24.14 -18.46
C ILE A 347 10.91 -24.24 -18.90
N ALA A 348 11.83 -23.49 -18.27
CA ALA A 348 13.25 -23.50 -18.64
C ALA A 348 13.88 -24.90 -18.56
N VAL A 349 13.69 -25.61 -17.45
CA VAL A 349 14.20 -26.98 -17.25
C VAL A 349 13.53 -27.95 -18.22
N VAL A 350 12.20 -27.90 -18.32
CA VAL A 350 11.43 -28.84 -19.12
C VAL A 350 11.76 -28.71 -20.61
N VAL A 351 11.92 -27.48 -21.11
CA VAL A 351 12.39 -27.23 -22.49
C VAL A 351 13.81 -27.76 -22.68
N ALA A 352 14.73 -27.61 -21.72
CA ALA A 352 16.11 -28.11 -21.83
C ALA A 352 16.23 -29.66 -21.79
N VAL A 353 15.33 -30.33 -21.07
CA VAL A 353 15.32 -31.78 -20.92
C VAL A 353 14.55 -32.46 -22.07
N TYR A 354 13.35 -31.99 -22.37
CA TYR A 354 12.39 -32.63 -23.29
C TYR A 354 12.22 -31.93 -24.65
N GLY A 355 12.74 -30.70 -24.81
CA GLY A 355 12.55 -29.87 -25.99
C GLY A 355 11.29 -28.99 -25.94
N ALA A 356 11.30 -27.91 -26.73
CA ALA A 356 10.22 -26.92 -26.74
C ALA A 356 8.87 -27.45 -27.28
N SER A 357 8.88 -28.46 -28.16
CA SER A 357 7.67 -29.06 -28.75
C SER A 357 7.05 -30.19 -27.89
N SER A 358 7.49 -30.35 -26.64
CA SER A 358 7.05 -31.43 -25.75
C SER A 358 5.71 -31.14 -25.04
N GLY A 359 4.96 -32.21 -24.72
CA GLY A 359 3.74 -32.11 -23.90
C GLY A 359 4.05 -31.63 -22.48
N GLN A 360 5.22 -31.98 -21.95
CA GLN A 360 5.74 -31.46 -20.69
C GLN A 360 5.85 -29.92 -20.75
N ALA A 361 6.45 -29.36 -21.81
CA ALA A 361 6.60 -27.91 -21.97
C ALA A 361 5.25 -27.19 -22.13
N LEU A 362 4.31 -27.77 -22.90
CA LEU A 362 2.94 -27.29 -23.01
C LEU A 362 2.28 -27.20 -21.61
N ALA A 363 2.34 -28.28 -20.83
CA ALA A 363 1.74 -28.35 -19.50
C ALA A 363 2.34 -27.33 -18.53
N SER A 364 3.66 -27.11 -18.55
CA SER A 364 4.31 -26.05 -17.77
C SER A 364 3.90 -24.63 -18.20
N THR A 365 3.61 -24.44 -19.50
CA THR A 365 3.24 -23.15 -20.09
C THR A 365 1.80 -22.71 -19.77
N VAL A 366 0.89 -23.65 -19.49
CA VAL A 366 -0.50 -23.35 -19.05
C VAL A 366 -0.56 -22.80 -17.63
N GLY A 367 0.50 -22.97 -16.84
CA GLY A 367 0.60 -22.58 -15.44
C GLY A 367 0.22 -21.12 -15.10
N PRO A 368 0.96 -20.11 -15.62
CA PRO A 368 0.73 -18.69 -15.28
C PRO A 368 -0.68 -18.19 -15.62
N LEU A 369 -1.31 -18.80 -16.63
CA LEU A 369 -2.69 -18.48 -17.03
C LEU A 369 -3.71 -18.81 -15.92
N ILE A 370 -3.45 -19.84 -15.13
CA ILE A 370 -4.33 -20.30 -14.04
C ILE A 370 -3.90 -19.71 -12.70
N GLU A 371 -2.60 -19.62 -12.43
CA GLU A 371 -2.07 -19.05 -11.19
C GLU A 371 -2.53 -17.61 -10.97
N VAL A 372 -2.25 -16.72 -11.92
CA VAL A 372 -2.40 -15.27 -11.73
C VAL A 372 -3.87 -14.89 -11.45
N PRO A 373 -4.89 -15.37 -12.19
CA PRO A 373 -6.29 -15.04 -11.87
C PRO A 373 -6.75 -15.62 -10.52
N VAL A 374 -6.32 -16.84 -10.17
CA VAL A 374 -6.74 -17.50 -8.92
C VAL A 374 -6.14 -16.79 -7.70
N LEU A 375 -4.85 -16.46 -7.74
CA LEU A 375 -4.20 -15.77 -6.63
C LEU A 375 -4.72 -14.32 -6.47
N VAL A 376 -5.06 -13.62 -7.56
CA VAL A 376 -5.76 -12.30 -7.51
C VAL A 376 -7.13 -12.38 -6.80
N VAL A 377 -7.85 -13.50 -6.91
CA VAL A 377 -9.14 -13.71 -6.20
C VAL A 377 -8.90 -14.01 -4.71
N LEU A 378 -7.86 -14.78 -4.39
CA LEU A 378 -7.49 -15.16 -3.03
C LEU A 378 -6.86 -14.01 -2.22
N VAL A 379 -6.19 -13.05 -2.87
CA VAL A 379 -5.63 -11.81 -2.28
C VAL A 379 -6.67 -10.89 -1.64
N ARG A 380 -7.98 -11.06 -1.94
CA ARG A 380 -9.01 -10.20 -1.37
C ARG A 380 -9.24 -10.55 0.11
N PRO A 381 -9.12 -9.60 1.06
CA PRO A 381 -9.26 -9.89 2.50
C PRO A 381 -10.59 -10.55 2.89
N ARG A 382 -11.69 -10.21 2.21
CA ARG A 382 -13.01 -10.85 2.41
C ARG A 382 -13.01 -12.34 2.03
N THR A 383 -12.21 -12.76 1.04
CA THR A 383 -12.06 -14.18 0.67
C THR A 383 -11.34 -14.93 1.80
N GLN A 384 -10.22 -14.39 2.29
CA GLN A 384 -9.44 -14.99 3.37
C GLN A 384 -10.22 -15.02 4.70
N GLN A 385 -10.92 -13.94 5.04
CA GLN A 385 -11.76 -13.85 6.23
C GLN A 385 -12.96 -14.80 6.17
N ALA A 386 -13.54 -15.04 4.97
CA ALA A 386 -14.57 -16.05 4.78
C ALA A 386 -14.03 -17.49 4.97
N VAL A 387 -12.81 -17.79 4.50
CA VAL A 387 -12.15 -19.10 4.76
C VAL A 387 -11.97 -19.32 6.27
N LEU A 388 -11.52 -18.31 7.03
CA LEU A 388 -11.37 -18.39 8.48
C LEU A 388 -12.73 -18.57 9.20
N LEU A 389 -13.73 -17.76 8.85
CA LEU A 389 -15.07 -17.79 9.47
C LEU A 389 -15.87 -19.05 9.12
N SER A 390 -15.56 -19.72 8.00
CA SER A 390 -16.21 -20.97 7.59
C SER A 390 -15.93 -22.14 8.55
N THR A 391 -14.82 -22.13 9.28
CA THR A 391 -14.31 -23.33 9.97
C THR A 391 -14.74 -23.47 11.42
N ASN A 392 -16.04 -23.32 11.70
CA ASN A 392 -16.63 -23.62 13.02
C ASN A 392 -17.86 -24.53 12.94
N LYS A 393 -17.64 -25.78 12.50
CA LYS A 393 -18.44 -26.99 12.81
C LYS A 393 -17.73 -28.25 12.27
N SER A 394 -17.36 -29.17 13.16
CA SER A 394 -16.73 -30.48 12.88
C SER A 394 -15.52 -30.46 11.92
N ASP A 395 -14.31 -30.37 12.51
CA ASP A 395 -13.05 -30.06 11.82
C ASP A 395 -12.61 -31.01 10.69
N THR A 396 -13.14 -32.23 10.58
CA THR A 396 -12.81 -33.15 9.47
C THR A 396 -13.79 -33.02 8.30
N LEU A 397 -15.08 -32.92 8.61
CA LEU A 397 -16.16 -32.87 7.62
C LEU A 397 -16.18 -31.50 6.91
N ALA A 398 -15.84 -30.43 7.63
CA ALA A 398 -15.63 -29.11 7.05
C ALA A 398 -14.48 -29.07 6.03
N VAL A 399 -13.35 -29.76 6.29
CA VAL A 399 -12.22 -29.83 5.35
C VAL A 399 -12.58 -30.70 4.14
N ALA A 400 -13.24 -31.84 4.33
CA ALA A 400 -13.72 -32.67 3.23
C ALA A 400 -14.74 -31.92 2.33
N VAL A 401 -15.67 -31.17 2.93
CA VAL A 401 -16.60 -30.31 2.19
C VAL A 401 -15.91 -29.12 1.55
N ALA A 402 -14.90 -28.51 2.17
CA ALA A 402 -14.12 -27.43 1.57
C ALA A 402 -13.28 -27.92 0.37
N VAL A 403 -12.71 -29.13 0.44
CA VAL A 403 -12.03 -29.77 -0.71
C VAL A 403 -13.04 -30.17 -1.78
N ALA A 404 -14.20 -30.73 -1.43
CA ALA A 404 -15.25 -31.07 -2.39
C ALA A 404 -15.84 -29.82 -3.07
N LEU A 405 -16.07 -28.72 -2.34
CA LEU A 405 -16.42 -27.43 -2.94
C LEU A 405 -15.27 -26.86 -3.75
N ALA A 406 -14.01 -26.92 -3.29
CA ALA A 406 -12.87 -26.45 -4.07
C ALA A 406 -12.73 -27.24 -5.37
N VAL A 407 -13.00 -28.55 -5.40
CA VAL A 407 -13.00 -29.38 -6.62
C VAL A 407 -14.23 -29.11 -7.50
N ALA A 408 -15.43 -28.94 -6.93
CA ALA A 408 -16.64 -28.66 -7.70
C ALA A 408 -16.63 -27.23 -8.28
N VAL A 409 -16.21 -26.24 -7.49
CA VAL A 409 -15.91 -24.88 -7.94
C VAL A 409 -14.73 -24.91 -8.90
N ALA A 410 -13.70 -25.74 -8.71
CA ALA A 410 -12.60 -25.81 -9.65
C ALA A 410 -13.01 -26.40 -11.00
N LEU A 411 -13.88 -27.40 -11.02
CA LEU A 411 -14.46 -27.91 -12.27
C LEU A 411 -15.37 -26.86 -12.93
N ALA A 412 -16.25 -26.20 -12.17
CA ALA A 412 -17.11 -25.14 -12.68
C ALA A 412 -16.32 -23.93 -13.19
N VAL A 413 -15.26 -23.51 -12.49
CA VAL A 413 -14.38 -22.39 -12.86
C VAL A 413 -13.39 -22.80 -13.95
N ALA A 414 -12.93 -24.05 -14.02
CA ALA A 414 -12.12 -24.55 -15.14
C ALA A 414 -12.98 -24.68 -16.41
N VAL A 415 -14.26 -25.04 -16.31
CA VAL A 415 -15.20 -25.00 -17.45
C VAL A 415 -15.54 -23.55 -17.83
N ALA A 416 -15.78 -22.67 -16.85
CA ALA A 416 -16.01 -21.25 -17.12
C ALA A 416 -14.77 -20.55 -17.70
N LEU A 417 -13.56 -20.91 -17.26
CA LEU A 417 -12.29 -20.47 -17.83
C LEU A 417 -12.02 -21.14 -19.18
N ALA A 418 -12.41 -22.40 -19.41
CA ALA A 418 -12.32 -23.03 -20.72
C ALA A 418 -13.16 -22.26 -21.74
N LEU A 419 -14.41 -21.96 -21.38
CA LEU A 419 -15.33 -21.17 -22.19
C LEU A 419 -14.84 -19.73 -22.35
N ALA A 420 -14.41 -19.07 -21.26
CA ALA A 420 -13.92 -17.69 -21.30
C ALA A 420 -12.56 -17.56 -22.01
N LEU A 421 -11.69 -18.57 -21.97
CA LEU A 421 -10.42 -18.61 -22.68
C LEU A 421 -10.64 -18.96 -24.15
N ALA A 422 -11.52 -19.91 -24.49
CA ALA A 422 -11.90 -20.14 -25.87
C ALA A 422 -12.52 -18.88 -26.48
N LEU A 423 -13.42 -18.21 -25.74
CA LEU A 423 -14.02 -16.94 -26.13
C LEU A 423 -13.00 -15.80 -26.19
N ALA A 424 -12.05 -15.71 -25.26
CA ALA A 424 -11.01 -14.68 -25.24
C ALA A 424 -9.92 -14.91 -26.28
N LEU A 425 -9.56 -16.15 -26.60
CA LEU A 425 -8.72 -16.51 -27.74
C LEU A 425 -9.44 -16.20 -29.05
N PHE A 426 -10.73 -16.52 -29.16
CA PHE A 426 -11.55 -16.16 -30.31
C PHE A 426 -11.67 -14.63 -30.49
N LEU A 427 -11.95 -13.88 -29.41
CA LEU A 427 -11.97 -12.41 -29.44
C LEU A 427 -10.58 -11.81 -29.68
N ALA A 428 -9.51 -12.33 -29.08
CA ALA A 428 -8.16 -11.82 -29.28
C ALA A 428 -7.66 -12.11 -30.70
N LEU A 429 -7.95 -13.29 -31.25
CA LEU A 429 -7.66 -13.62 -32.65
C LEU A 429 -8.49 -12.74 -33.60
N ALA A 430 -9.78 -12.54 -33.34
CA ALA A 430 -10.64 -11.65 -34.13
C ALA A 430 -10.19 -10.17 -34.04
N LEU A 431 -9.79 -9.70 -32.86
CA LEU A 431 -9.32 -8.32 -32.64
C LEU A 431 -7.93 -8.11 -33.25
N ALA A 432 -7.02 -9.08 -33.13
CA ALA A 432 -5.72 -9.04 -33.78
C ALA A 432 -5.86 -9.09 -35.30
N LEU A 433 -6.75 -9.92 -35.84
CA LEU A 433 -7.07 -9.97 -37.27
C LEU A 433 -7.69 -8.65 -37.75
N ALA A 434 -8.62 -8.07 -36.99
CA ALA A 434 -9.23 -6.78 -37.31
C ALA A 434 -8.22 -5.62 -37.27
N LEU A 435 -7.33 -5.58 -36.26
CA LEU A 435 -6.24 -4.61 -36.16
C LEU A 435 -5.20 -4.79 -37.28
N PHE A 436 -4.87 -6.03 -37.64
CA PHE A 436 -3.97 -6.34 -38.75
C PHE A 436 -4.57 -5.90 -40.09
N LEU A 437 -5.85 -6.21 -40.36
CA LEU A 437 -6.55 -5.71 -41.55
C LEU A 437 -6.61 -4.18 -41.56
N ALA A 438 -6.96 -3.54 -40.44
CA ALA A 438 -7.03 -2.08 -40.35
C ALA A 438 -5.67 -1.42 -40.61
N LEU A 439 -4.58 -1.96 -40.05
CA LEU A 439 -3.22 -1.46 -40.25
C LEU A 439 -2.73 -1.71 -41.68
N ALA A 440 -2.99 -2.88 -42.25
CA ALA A 440 -2.65 -3.21 -43.64
C ALA A 440 -3.42 -2.32 -44.63
N LEU A 441 -4.72 -2.08 -44.39
CA LEU A 441 -5.53 -1.19 -45.20
C LEU A 441 -5.05 0.27 -45.10
N ALA A 442 -4.69 0.72 -43.89
CA ALA A 442 -4.11 2.05 -43.66
C ALA A 442 -2.75 2.22 -44.36
N LEU A 443 -1.86 1.21 -44.32
CA LEU A 443 -0.60 1.22 -45.07
C LEU A 443 -0.85 1.24 -46.59
N ALA A 444 -1.77 0.42 -47.09
CA ALA A 444 -2.11 0.37 -48.51
C ALA A 444 -2.67 1.72 -49.00
N LEU A 445 -3.56 2.35 -48.22
CA LEU A 445 -4.06 3.70 -48.47
C LEU A 445 -2.93 4.74 -48.44
N ALA A 446 -2.05 4.71 -47.44
CA ALA A 446 -0.93 5.65 -47.33
C ALA A 446 0.07 5.53 -48.50
N VAL A 447 0.39 4.30 -48.92
CA VAL A 447 1.25 4.03 -50.09
C VAL A 447 0.56 4.48 -51.38
N THR A 448 -0.72 4.17 -51.56
CA THR A 448 -1.50 4.60 -52.74
C THR A 448 -1.58 6.12 -52.81
N LEU A 449 -1.80 6.80 -51.68
CA LEU A 449 -1.84 8.26 -51.61
C LEU A 449 -0.47 8.88 -51.89
N ALA A 450 0.63 8.31 -51.36
CA ALA A 450 1.99 8.76 -51.65
C ALA A 450 2.37 8.59 -53.14
N VAL A 451 1.98 7.47 -53.76
CA VAL A 451 2.16 7.23 -55.20
C VAL A 451 1.32 8.21 -56.03
N ALA A 452 0.05 8.46 -55.65
CA ALA A 452 -0.79 9.43 -56.32
C ALA A 452 -0.24 10.87 -56.20
N VAL A 453 0.29 11.26 -55.03
CA VAL A 453 0.92 12.57 -54.82
C VAL A 453 2.22 12.71 -55.61
N THR A 454 3.07 11.68 -55.68
CA THR A 454 4.29 11.76 -56.51
C THR A 454 3.97 11.84 -57.99
N LEU A 455 3.01 11.05 -58.50
CA LEU A 455 2.53 11.13 -59.88
C LEU A 455 1.92 12.52 -60.20
N ALA A 456 1.11 13.07 -59.31
CA ALA A 456 0.56 14.42 -59.46
C ALA A 456 1.65 15.51 -59.44
N SER A 457 2.68 15.38 -58.60
CA SER A 457 3.80 16.32 -58.58
C SER A 457 4.62 16.26 -59.87
N ALA A 458 4.83 15.07 -60.44
CA ALA A 458 5.53 14.89 -61.70
C ALA A 458 4.74 15.50 -62.88
N SER A 459 3.42 15.36 -62.91
CA SER A 459 2.59 16.00 -63.95
C SER A 459 2.57 17.52 -63.82
N ALA A 460 2.59 18.07 -62.60
CA ALA A 460 2.74 19.50 -62.36
C ALA A 460 4.11 20.04 -62.83
N SER A 461 5.20 19.32 -62.55
CA SER A 461 6.55 19.69 -63.07
C SER A 461 6.60 19.67 -64.60
N ALA A 462 5.97 18.70 -65.26
CA ALA A 462 5.88 18.65 -66.71
C ALA A 462 5.09 19.85 -67.29
N ALA A 463 3.95 20.22 -66.66
CA ALA A 463 3.18 21.39 -67.06
C ALA A 463 4.00 22.69 -66.93
N ILE A 464 4.72 22.88 -65.81
CA ILE A 464 5.57 24.06 -65.58
C ILE A 464 6.71 24.13 -66.63
N ALA A 465 7.32 23.01 -66.99
CA ALA A 465 8.33 22.96 -68.04
C ALA A 465 7.78 23.43 -69.40
N SER A 466 6.56 23.02 -69.77
CA SER A 466 5.91 23.44 -71.02
C SER A 466 5.55 24.93 -71.06
N VAL A 467 5.23 25.55 -69.91
CA VAL A 467 5.00 27.01 -69.83
C VAL A 467 6.32 27.79 -69.95
N SER A 468 7.39 27.31 -69.33
CA SER A 468 8.71 27.97 -69.38
C SER A 468 9.29 28.05 -70.81
N ALA A 469 9.01 27.05 -71.65
CA ALA A 469 9.49 27.00 -73.04
C ALA A 469 8.89 28.06 -73.97
N ILE A 470 7.77 28.69 -73.58
CA ILE A 470 7.05 29.69 -74.41
C ILE A 470 7.55 31.12 -74.14
N ALA A 471 8.24 31.34 -73.02
CA ALA A 471 8.61 32.69 -72.54
C ALA A 471 9.87 33.30 -73.17
N SER A 472 10.55 32.60 -74.09
CA SER A 472 11.87 32.98 -74.61
C SER A 472 11.90 33.17 -76.13
N ALA A 473 11.39 34.31 -76.61
CA ALA A 473 11.58 34.82 -77.97
C ALA A 473 11.94 36.32 -77.95
N PRO A 474 12.86 36.81 -78.80
CA PRO A 474 13.42 38.17 -78.68
C PRO A 474 12.56 39.26 -79.35
N ALA A 475 12.72 40.50 -78.89
CA ALA A 475 11.98 41.68 -79.38
C ALA A 475 12.84 42.64 -80.24
N PRO A 476 12.24 43.41 -81.16
CA PRO A 476 12.90 44.51 -81.88
C PRO A 476 12.64 45.91 -81.27
N ALA A 477 13.46 46.90 -81.65
CA ALA A 477 13.30 48.33 -81.30
C ALA A 477 12.15 48.99 -82.12
N SER A 478 11.67 50.23 -81.89
CA SER A 478 12.22 51.44 -81.22
C SER A 478 11.03 52.28 -80.61
N ALA A 479 11.04 53.56 -80.22
CA ALA A 479 11.92 54.74 -80.46
C ALA A 479 11.93 55.72 -79.25
N SER A 480 11.78 57.04 -79.48
CA SER A 480 12.06 58.12 -78.50
C SER A 480 11.11 59.33 -78.58
N ALA A 481 10.73 59.95 -77.44
CA ALA A 481 10.36 61.38 -77.37
C ALA A 481 10.42 62.02 -75.95
N SER A 482 11.11 63.16 -75.90
CA SER A 482 11.17 64.26 -74.90
C SER A 482 10.02 64.52 -73.91
N ALA A 483 10.36 64.80 -72.62
CA ALA A 483 9.95 66.01 -71.86
C ALA A 483 10.74 66.17 -70.52
N ARG A 484 10.67 67.34 -69.86
CA ARG A 484 11.43 67.72 -68.62
C ARG A 484 10.52 68.43 -67.55
N PRO A 485 10.97 69.04 -66.42
CA PRO A 485 10.31 68.93 -65.10
C PRO A 485 9.88 70.33 -64.53
N PRO A 486 9.86 70.69 -63.21
CA PRO A 486 9.80 69.94 -61.94
C PRO A 486 8.77 70.46 -60.86
N ALA A 487 8.54 69.64 -59.82
CA ALA A 487 8.31 69.96 -58.38
C ALA A 487 7.46 71.17 -57.88
N ARG A 488 6.42 70.87 -57.08
CA ARG A 488 6.31 71.24 -55.63
C ARG A 488 5.15 70.53 -54.91
N PRO A 489 5.21 70.31 -53.57
CA PRO A 489 4.14 69.66 -52.78
C PRO A 489 3.32 70.65 -51.90
N SER A 490 2.14 70.23 -51.44
CA SER A 490 1.35 70.93 -50.41
C SER A 490 0.55 69.98 -49.50
N ALA A 491 0.41 70.37 -48.23
CA ALA A 491 -0.23 69.64 -47.12
C ALA A 491 -1.73 70.09 -46.96
N PRO A 492 -2.48 70.00 -45.81
CA PRO A 492 -2.10 69.65 -44.42
C PRO A 492 -3.15 68.94 -43.51
N ARG A 493 -2.81 68.87 -42.19
CA ARG A 493 -3.68 68.77 -40.97
C ARG A 493 -4.24 67.40 -40.55
N GLN A 494 -4.47 67.07 -39.27
CA GLN A 494 -3.92 67.43 -37.91
C GLN A 494 -4.66 66.50 -36.89
N ARG A 495 -4.26 66.17 -35.64
CA ARG A 495 -3.43 66.78 -34.57
C ARG A 495 -2.86 65.69 -33.60
N SER A 496 -1.91 66.06 -32.74
CA SER A 496 -1.21 65.23 -31.70
C SER A 496 -1.70 65.62 -30.26
N PRO A 497 -1.07 65.27 -29.08
CA PRO A 497 0.15 64.48 -28.77
C PRO A 497 0.17 63.53 -27.52
N ALA A 498 0.96 62.44 -27.59
CA ALA A 498 2.22 62.10 -26.85
C ALA A 498 2.62 62.79 -25.48
N PRO A 499 3.66 62.30 -24.70
CA PRO A 499 4.19 60.92 -24.47
C PRO A 499 4.88 60.61 -23.07
N ASN A 500 5.39 59.37 -22.91
CA ASN A 500 6.67 58.89 -22.27
C ASN A 500 7.10 59.01 -20.76
N CYS A 501 7.33 57.82 -20.16
CA CYS A 501 8.56 57.26 -19.53
C CYS A 501 9.49 57.98 -18.49
N ALA A 502 9.56 57.37 -17.30
CA ALA A 502 10.74 56.79 -16.58
C ALA A 502 12.01 57.61 -16.17
N VAL A 503 12.43 57.45 -14.88
CA VAL A 503 13.75 57.80 -14.28
C VAL A 503 14.08 56.81 -13.12
N ALA A 504 15.36 56.65 -12.72
CA ALA A 504 15.81 55.87 -11.55
C ALA A 504 17.13 56.43 -10.91
N GLN A 505 17.52 55.87 -9.73
CA GLN A 505 18.83 55.93 -9.01
C GLN A 505 19.06 56.91 -7.81
N SER A 506 19.28 56.33 -6.61
CA SER A 506 20.40 56.52 -5.59
C SER A 506 20.72 57.92 -4.96
N PRO A 507 21.47 58.11 -3.82
CA PRO A 507 22.37 57.22 -3.01
C PRO A 507 22.24 57.37 -1.40
N PRO A 508 23.20 56.94 -0.51
CA PRO A 508 23.15 57.01 1.00
C PRO A 508 24.03 58.17 1.60
N PRO A 509 24.66 58.23 2.85
CA PRO A 509 24.75 57.33 4.07
C PRO A 509 24.93 57.91 5.54
N ALA A 510 24.66 57.06 6.57
CA ALA A 510 25.39 56.76 7.86
C ALA A 510 25.75 57.76 9.04
N HIS A 511 26.07 57.16 10.23
CA HIS A 511 26.75 57.68 11.48
C HIS A 511 25.96 58.63 12.46
N GLU A 512 26.13 58.70 13.81
CA GLU A 512 26.76 57.84 14.88
C GLU A 512 26.41 58.25 16.36
N ALA A 513 26.53 57.31 17.34
CA ALA A 513 26.95 57.47 18.77
C ALA A 513 26.12 58.36 19.77
N PRO A 514 26.38 58.38 21.13
CA PRO A 514 27.38 57.66 21.95
C PRO A 514 26.87 56.96 23.27
N PHE A 515 27.85 56.45 24.05
CA PHE A 515 27.80 55.65 25.30
C PHE A 515 27.31 56.32 26.60
N ALA A 516 26.83 55.51 27.57
CA ALA A 516 27.36 55.41 28.95
C ALA A 516 26.80 54.15 29.70
N ALA A 517 27.42 53.72 30.81
CA ALA A 517 27.05 52.50 31.56
C ALA A 517 27.32 52.61 33.08
N ARG A 518 26.66 51.77 33.93
CA ARG A 518 27.24 51.14 35.16
C ARG A 518 26.31 50.22 35.99
N HIS A 519 26.95 49.24 36.64
CA HIS A 519 26.64 48.49 37.88
C HIS A 519 25.32 47.69 38.11
N ARG A 520 25.51 46.41 38.49
CA ARG A 520 24.63 45.64 39.40
C ARG A 520 24.90 46.03 40.87
N PRO A 521 24.03 45.63 41.81
CA PRO A 521 24.47 44.67 42.83
C PRO A 521 23.59 43.40 42.91
N ASN A 522 24.03 42.41 43.70
CA ASN A 522 23.34 41.12 43.85
C ASN A 522 22.23 41.17 44.92
N GLY A 523 21.23 40.29 44.79
CA GLY A 523 20.31 39.91 45.85
C GLY A 523 19.93 38.44 45.67
N HIS A 524 20.41 37.56 46.56
CA HIS A 524 20.12 36.12 46.50
C HIS A 524 18.87 35.78 47.28
N ASN A 525 18.03 34.90 46.73
CA ASN A 525 17.26 33.91 47.48
C ASN A 525 16.92 32.78 46.50
N GLY A 526 17.60 31.64 46.63
CA GLY A 526 17.44 30.51 45.73
C GLY A 526 16.37 29.53 46.22
N PHE A 527 15.60 28.98 45.29
CA PHE A 527 15.01 27.65 45.45
C PHE A 527 15.49 26.80 44.28
N GLU A 528 16.29 25.78 44.60
CA GLU A 528 17.17 25.11 43.65
C GLU A 528 16.46 23.89 43.04
N TRP A 529 16.05 24.01 41.78
CA TRP A 529 15.58 22.86 40.99
C TRP A 529 16.78 21.98 40.61
N SER A 530 17.09 21.03 41.50
CA SER A 530 18.13 20.03 41.27
C SER A 530 17.80 19.15 40.07
N HIS A 531 18.61 19.25 39.01
CA HIS A 531 18.53 18.36 37.84
C HIS A 531 18.93 16.93 38.25
N PRO A 532 18.03 15.92 38.13
CA PRO A 532 18.41 14.53 38.33
C PRO A 532 19.04 13.99 37.04
N THR A 533 20.36 14.19 36.89
CA THR A 533 21.16 13.47 35.90
C THR A 533 21.35 12.02 36.35
N ASP A 534 20.36 11.16 36.08
CA ASP A 534 20.42 9.73 36.40
C ASP A 534 20.10 8.86 35.18
N ARG A 535 20.74 7.70 35.09
CA ARG A 535 20.80 6.84 33.90
C ARG A 535 19.66 5.83 33.90
N GLY A 536 19.06 5.58 32.73
CA GLY A 536 18.40 4.29 32.45
C GLY A 536 17.08 3.99 33.17
N ARG A 537 16.36 4.98 33.73
CA ARG A 537 14.94 4.75 34.08
C ARG A 537 14.14 4.46 32.82
N ARG A 538 13.67 3.22 32.66
CA ARG A 538 12.55 2.90 31.77
C ARG A 538 11.35 3.78 32.15
N LEU A 539 10.47 4.04 31.19
CA LEU A 539 9.13 4.55 31.51
C LEU A 539 8.50 3.66 32.58
N PRO A 540 7.81 4.21 33.60
CA PRO A 540 7.12 3.40 34.59
C PRO A 540 6.15 2.46 33.86
N VAL A 541 6.33 1.14 34.03
CA VAL A 541 5.44 0.15 33.43
C VAL A 541 4.02 0.45 33.93
N PRO A 542 3.06 0.83 33.06
CA PRO A 542 1.73 1.21 33.51
C PRO A 542 1.07 0.04 34.25
N ALA A 543 0.44 0.33 35.38
CA ALA A 543 -0.22 -0.70 36.19
C ALA A 543 -1.23 -1.50 35.35
N HIS A 544 -1.25 -2.82 35.52
CA HIS A 544 -2.20 -3.74 34.86
C HIS A 544 -3.66 -3.42 35.25
N ASN A 545 -4.25 -2.43 34.58
CA ASN A 545 -5.69 -2.29 34.49
C ASN A 545 -6.17 -3.27 33.42
N SER A 546 -6.85 -4.34 33.84
CA SER A 546 -7.36 -5.34 32.91
C SER A 546 -8.38 -4.73 31.94
N ASN A 547 -8.04 -4.75 30.65
CA ASN A 547 -9.05 -4.57 29.60
C ASN A 547 -10.05 -5.73 29.69
N TYR A 548 -11.34 -5.44 29.53
CA TYR A 548 -12.41 -6.43 29.63
C TYR A 548 -13.17 -6.52 28.30
N LEU A 549 -13.62 -7.73 27.98
CA LEU A 549 -14.42 -8.01 26.80
C LEU A 549 -15.91 -7.74 27.10
N GLU A 550 -16.57 -6.96 26.25
CA GLU A 550 -18.01 -6.72 26.30
C GLU A 550 -18.54 -6.67 24.85
N ASN A 551 -19.64 -7.36 24.54
CA ASN A 551 -20.24 -7.39 23.20
C ASN A 551 -19.30 -7.78 22.03
N GLY A 552 -18.18 -8.45 22.33
CA GLY A 552 -17.15 -8.81 21.35
C GLY A 552 -16.13 -7.69 21.04
N ARG A 553 -16.11 -6.61 21.82
CA ARG A 553 -15.11 -5.51 21.77
C ARG A 553 -14.39 -5.42 23.11
N TYR A 554 -13.15 -4.93 23.12
CA TYR A 554 -12.40 -4.68 24.37
C TYR A 554 -12.59 -3.25 24.85
N TYR A 555 -12.76 -3.09 26.17
CA TYR A 555 -12.89 -1.80 26.86
C TYR A 555 -11.88 -1.70 28.00
N HIS A 556 -11.43 -0.49 28.32
CA HIS A 556 -10.36 -0.27 29.29
C HIS A 556 -10.82 -0.40 30.75
N GLY A 557 -9.98 -1.02 31.59
CA GLY A 557 -10.29 -1.22 33.02
C GLY A 557 -10.24 0.05 33.88
N TYR A 558 -9.41 1.04 33.51
CA TYR A 558 -9.24 2.28 34.27
C TYR A 558 -10.54 3.09 34.33
N ARG A 559 -11.07 3.39 35.54
CA ARG A 559 -12.39 4.03 35.73
C ARG A 559 -13.51 3.35 34.89
N ARG A 560 -13.53 2.01 34.92
CA ARG A 560 -14.42 1.13 34.13
C ARG A 560 -15.85 1.70 33.98
N GLY A 561 -16.25 1.89 32.73
CA GLY A 561 -17.62 2.28 32.37
C GLY A 561 -17.87 3.78 32.25
N MET A 562 -16.93 4.67 32.60
CA MET A 562 -17.09 6.11 32.34
C MET A 562 -17.02 6.45 30.84
N TYR A 563 -15.99 5.93 30.15
CA TYR A 563 -15.86 6.04 28.70
C TYR A 563 -16.70 4.95 28.02
N GLN A 564 -17.42 5.33 26.96
CA GLN A 564 -18.34 4.40 26.28
C GLN A 564 -17.77 3.75 25.03
N TYR A 565 -16.54 4.09 24.62
CA TYR A 565 -15.95 3.56 23.38
C TYR A 565 -14.87 2.50 23.70
N PRO A 566 -14.66 1.52 22.80
CA PRO A 566 -13.69 0.44 23.01
C PRO A 566 -12.24 0.93 22.90
N CYS A 567 -11.29 0.00 23.04
CA CYS A 567 -9.84 0.24 22.95
C CYS A 567 -9.12 -0.91 22.23
N ASP A 568 -9.79 -1.56 21.29
CA ASP A 568 -9.24 -2.64 20.46
C ASP A 568 -8.74 -2.14 19.10
N GLU A 569 -8.04 -3.00 18.36
CA GLU A 569 -7.42 -2.66 17.08
C GLU A 569 -8.39 -2.02 16.05
N PRO A 570 -9.65 -2.48 15.89
CA PRO A 570 -10.60 -1.82 14.98
C PRO A 570 -11.01 -0.41 15.41
N GLU A 571 -10.84 -0.05 16.69
CA GLU A 571 -11.03 1.33 17.16
C GLU A 571 -9.79 2.19 16.93
N LYS A 572 -8.58 1.63 17.08
CA LYS A 572 -7.33 2.30 16.68
C LYS A 572 -7.33 2.61 15.18
N ASP A 573 -7.66 1.62 14.34
CA ASP A 573 -7.90 1.80 12.90
C ASP A 573 -8.89 2.96 12.62
N ARG A 574 -10.01 3.01 13.36
CA ARG A 574 -10.99 4.12 13.24
C ARG A 574 -10.36 5.47 13.58
N MET A 575 -9.63 5.58 14.70
CA MET A 575 -9.00 6.84 15.12
C MET A 575 -7.97 7.33 14.09
N ASP A 576 -7.21 6.42 13.49
CA ASP A 576 -6.18 6.73 12.49
C ASP A 576 -6.81 7.14 11.13
N ILE A 577 -7.91 6.49 10.73
CA ILE A 577 -8.74 6.92 9.59
C ILE A 577 -9.32 8.32 9.86
N TYR A 578 -9.78 8.61 11.08
CA TYR A 578 -10.25 9.95 11.46
C TYR A 578 -9.10 10.97 11.46
N HIS A 579 -7.88 10.62 11.90
CA HIS A 579 -6.72 11.50 11.71
C HIS A 579 -6.56 11.87 10.24
N LYS A 580 -6.51 10.89 9.31
CA LYS A 580 -6.29 11.21 7.89
C LYS A 580 -7.47 11.97 7.27
N LEU A 581 -8.70 11.75 7.73
CA LEU A 581 -9.85 12.59 7.40
C LEU A 581 -9.62 14.05 7.78
N PHE A 582 -9.18 14.34 9.02
CA PHE A 582 -8.90 15.71 9.45
C PHE A 582 -7.80 16.34 8.61
N SER A 583 -6.71 15.63 8.34
CA SER A 583 -5.63 16.13 7.48
C SER A 583 -6.14 16.42 6.06
N VAL A 584 -6.89 15.52 5.42
CA VAL A 584 -7.50 15.77 4.10
C VAL A 584 -8.47 16.94 4.12
N ALA A 585 -9.34 17.05 5.13
CA ALA A 585 -10.29 18.16 5.28
C ALA A 585 -9.59 19.52 5.44
N ARG A 586 -8.51 19.56 6.24
CA ARG A 586 -7.69 20.76 6.51
C ARG A 586 -6.59 21.02 5.47
N ARG A 587 -6.52 20.23 4.39
CA ARG A 587 -5.46 20.29 3.34
C ARG A 587 -4.05 20.12 3.91
N ASP A 588 -3.91 19.06 4.70
CA ASP A 588 -2.72 18.60 5.43
C ASP A 588 -2.13 19.62 6.44
N LEU A 589 -2.96 20.58 6.89
CA LEU A 589 -2.68 21.45 8.03
C LEU A 589 -3.04 20.77 9.36
N LEU A 590 -2.02 20.43 10.15
CA LEU A 590 -2.16 19.83 11.48
C LEU A 590 -2.88 20.73 12.50
N HIS A 591 -2.70 22.05 12.40
CA HIS A 591 -3.30 23.07 13.26
C HIS A 591 -3.54 24.38 12.50
N GLN A 592 -4.41 25.23 13.03
CA GLN A 592 -4.71 26.60 12.58
C GLN A 592 -4.32 27.66 13.62
N ALA A 593 -4.34 27.32 14.92
CA ALA A 593 -3.85 28.20 15.97
C ALA A 593 -2.37 28.56 15.73
N PRO A 594 -1.94 29.84 15.88
CA PRO A 594 -0.58 30.25 15.60
C PRO A 594 0.37 29.82 16.74
N VAL A 595 1.19 28.81 16.47
CA VAL A 595 2.16 28.24 17.42
C VAL A 595 3.51 28.97 17.28
N PRO A 596 4.12 29.45 18.39
CA PRO A 596 5.48 30.00 18.38
C PRO A 596 6.50 28.99 17.82
N HIS A 597 7.54 29.50 17.15
CA HIS A 597 8.65 28.69 16.66
C HIS A 597 9.91 28.85 17.53
N SER A 598 9.74 29.34 18.76
CA SER A 598 10.79 29.47 19.78
C SER A 598 11.12 28.11 20.40
N GLY A 599 12.37 27.94 20.85
CA GLY A 599 12.87 26.70 21.47
C GLY A 599 12.35 26.39 22.89
N GLU A 600 11.27 27.04 23.31
CA GLU A 600 10.61 26.89 24.61
C GLU A 600 9.08 26.72 24.46
N THR A 601 8.65 26.28 23.27
CA THR A 601 7.24 26.07 22.94
C THR A 601 6.72 24.81 23.63
N ARG A 602 5.55 24.87 24.25
CA ARG A 602 4.96 23.76 25.03
C ARG A 602 3.55 23.48 24.54
N ILE A 603 3.29 22.23 24.13
CA ILE A 603 2.07 21.79 23.44
C ILE A 603 1.42 20.64 24.21
N LEU A 604 0.17 20.81 24.63
CA LEU A 604 -0.62 19.78 25.32
C LEU A 604 -1.66 19.21 24.36
N ASP A 605 -1.74 17.88 24.26
CA ASP A 605 -2.78 17.17 23.52
C ASP A 605 -3.70 16.42 24.49
N LEU A 606 -4.98 16.74 24.48
CA LEU A 606 -5.98 16.20 25.40
C LEU A 606 -6.82 15.13 24.68
N GLY A 607 -6.82 13.90 25.21
CA GLY A 607 -7.49 12.77 24.55
C GLY A 607 -6.74 12.35 23.28
N THR A 608 -5.41 12.18 23.40
CA THR A 608 -4.50 11.98 22.26
C THR A 608 -4.82 10.73 21.42
N GLY A 609 -5.59 9.78 21.95
CA GLY A 609 -5.99 8.56 21.25
C GLY A 609 -4.78 7.70 20.91
N THR A 610 -4.64 7.29 19.65
CA THR A 610 -3.45 6.59 19.13
C THR A 610 -2.17 7.45 19.14
N GLY A 611 -2.27 8.76 19.42
CA GLY A 611 -1.13 9.66 19.59
C GLY A 611 -0.57 10.27 18.31
N ILE A 612 -1.09 9.91 17.12
CA ILE A 612 -0.54 10.34 15.82
C ILE A 612 -0.43 11.86 15.70
N TRP A 613 -1.44 12.62 16.14
CA TRP A 613 -1.38 14.09 16.06
C TRP A 613 -0.26 14.67 16.93
N ALA A 614 -0.06 14.14 18.14
CA ALA A 614 1.02 14.58 19.02
C ALA A 614 2.41 14.19 18.48
N ILE A 615 2.51 13.05 17.78
CA ILE A 615 3.72 12.62 17.05
C ILE A 615 4.03 13.57 15.89
N ASP A 616 3.06 13.85 15.02
CA ASP A 616 3.24 14.77 13.89
C ASP A 616 3.61 16.19 14.34
N MET A 617 3.05 16.65 15.47
CA MET A 617 3.38 17.94 16.06
C MET A 617 4.78 17.95 16.68
N ALA A 618 5.21 16.86 17.31
CA ALA A 618 6.56 16.73 17.85
C ALA A 618 7.63 16.69 16.75
N ASP A 619 7.38 15.97 15.65
CA ASP A 619 8.24 15.93 14.46
C ASP A 619 8.27 17.27 13.70
N LYS A 620 7.14 17.99 13.67
CA LYS A 620 7.08 19.34 13.07
C LYS A 620 7.80 20.39 13.92
N PHE A 621 7.69 20.30 15.24
CA PHE A 621 8.25 21.25 16.21
C PHE A 621 9.31 20.57 17.08
N LEU A 622 10.45 20.20 16.47
CA LEU A 622 11.54 19.44 17.10
C LEU A 622 12.09 20.05 18.42
N ASN A 623 11.93 21.36 18.63
CA ASN A 623 12.37 22.09 19.82
C ASN A 623 11.23 22.36 20.84
N ALA A 624 10.02 21.82 20.62
CA ALA A 624 8.87 22.01 21.51
C ALA A 624 8.67 20.79 22.43
N GLU A 625 8.32 21.01 23.70
CA GLU A 625 7.82 19.95 24.59
C GLU A 625 6.39 19.62 24.17
N VAL A 626 6.14 18.38 23.73
CA VAL A 626 4.79 17.88 23.45
C VAL A 626 4.38 16.88 24.51
N LEU A 627 3.18 17.05 25.08
CA LEU A 627 2.62 16.20 26.13
C LEU A 627 1.22 15.71 25.73
N GLY A 628 1.04 14.41 25.54
CA GLY A 628 -0.28 13.80 25.35
C GLY A 628 -0.85 13.24 26.67
N LEU A 629 -2.13 13.51 26.94
CA LEU A 629 -2.91 12.90 28.01
C LEU A 629 -4.00 11.99 27.42
N ASP A 630 -4.18 10.80 28.01
CA ASP A 630 -5.28 9.91 27.64
C ASP A 630 -5.71 8.99 28.79
N LEU A 631 -6.97 8.56 28.76
CA LEU A 631 -7.52 7.54 29.66
C LEU A 631 -6.93 6.15 29.40
N VAL A 632 -6.50 5.86 28.17
CA VAL A 632 -6.15 4.50 27.71
C VAL A 632 -4.78 4.45 27.05
N ASN A 633 -3.99 3.42 27.39
CA ASN A 633 -2.67 3.17 26.80
C ASN A 633 -2.80 2.42 25.47
N ILE A 634 -2.99 3.18 24.38
CA ILE A 634 -3.09 2.68 23.00
C ILE A 634 -2.07 3.36 22.05
N GLN A 635 -1.17 4.18 22.61
CA GLN A 635 -0.13 4.91 21.89
C GLN A 635 1.08 3.98 21.58
N PRO A 636 1.86 4.23 20.52
CA PRO A 636 3.03 3.42 20.20
C PRO A 636 4.16 3.59 21.25
N GLU A 637 4.91 2.51 21.50
CA GLU A 637 6.05 2.52 22.43
C GLU A 637 7.21 3.42 21.97
N ARG A 638 7.36 3.56 20.64
CA ARG A 638 8.41 4.35 20.00
C ARG A 638 7.86 5.73 19.64
N ILE A 639 8.31 6.74 20.38
CA ILE A 639 7.86 8.14 20.28
C ILE A 639 9.03 9.10 19.99
N PRO A 640 8.79 10.29 19.40
CA PRO A 640 9.80 11.34 19.28
C PRO A 640 10.36 11.76 20.66
N PRO A 641 11.65 12.14 20.76
CA PRO A 641 12.32 12.40 22.05
C PRO A 641 11.76 13.61 22.81
N ASN A 642 11.09 14.51 22.11
CA ASN A 642 10.42 15.69 22.64
C ASN A 642 8.91 15.47 22.92
N LEU A 643 8.38 14.28 22.61
CA LEU A 643 7.02 13.86 22.97
C LEU A 643 7.03 13.03 24.27
N ARG A 644 6.01 13.20 25.11
CA ARG A 644 5.72 12.33 26.25
C ARG A 644 4.23 12.02 26.33
N PHE A 645 3.88 10.79 26.70
CA PHE A 645 2.51 10.42 27.06
C PHE A 645 2.40 10.23 28.58
N ARG A 646 1.34 10.78 29.20
CA ARG A 646 0.99 10.53 30.62
C ARG A 646 -0.34 9.79 30.68
N VAL A 647 -0.26 8.47 30.79
CA VAL A 647 -1.39 7.54 30.65
C VAL A 647 -1.28 6.43 31.70
N PRO A 648 -2.38 5.97 32.32
CA PRO A 648 -3.75 6.49 32.23
C PRO A 648 -3.91 7.80 33.01
N ARG A 649 -4.44 8.83 32.35
CA ARG A 649 -4.79 10.11 32.94
C ARG A 649 -6.10 10.65 32.37
N ASP A 650 -7.10 10.71 33.24
CA ASP A 650 -8.32 11.47 33.02
C ASP A 650 -8.00 12.98 33.00
N TYR A 651 -8.28 13.66 31.87
CA TYR A 651 -8.02 15.10 31.71
C TYR A 651 -9.10 15.99 32.38
N GLU A 652 -10.24 15.44 32.78
CA GLU A 652 -11.23 16.16 33.60
C GLU A 652 -10.82 16.20 35.08
N SER A 653 -9.96 15.28 35.52
CA SER A 653 -9.32 15.36 36.84
C SER A 653 -8.35 16.56 36.96
N PRO A 654 -7.95 16.99 38.18
CA PRO A 654 -7.04 18.12 38.37
C PRO A 654 -5.70 17.94 37.64
N TRP A 655 -5.12 19.05 37.16
CA TRP A 655 -3.84 19.05 36.44
C TRP A 655 -2.70 19.47 37.36
N SER A 656 -1.54 18.84 37.18
CA SER A 656 -0.27 19.19 37.84
C SER A 656 0.82 19.36 36.77
N LEU A 657 0.53 20.29 35.84
CA LEU A 657 1.22 20.45 34.56
C LEU A 657 1.85 21.85 34.36
N GLY A 658 1.78 22.70 35.39
CA GLY A 658 2.14 24.11 35.34
C GLY A 658 0.99 24.98 34.81
N GLU A 659 0.45 25.84 35.67
CA GLU A 659 -0.43 26.93 35.24
C GLU A 659 0.37 27.98 34.44
N ASP A 660 -0.31 28.79 33.64
CA ASP A 660 0.29 29.87 32.81
C ASP A 660 1.47 29.44 31.89
N SER A 661 1.58 28.15 31.53
CA SER A 661 2.83 27.56 31.02
C SER A 661 2.78 26.88 29.64
N TRP A 662 1.60 26.80 28.99
CA TRP A 662 1.42 26.14 27.69
C TRP A 662 1.15 27.14 26.56
N ASP A 663 1.76 26.97 25.39
CA ASP A 663 1.56 27.83 24.21
C ASP A 663 0.38 27.37 23.35
N LEU A 664 0.17 26.06 23.26
CA LEU A 664 -0.99 25.44 22.61
C LEU A 664 -1.56 24.34 23.51
N ILE A 665 -2.88 24.35 23.70
CA ILE A 665 -3.62 23.20 24.20
C ILE A 665 -4.63 22.78 23.12
N HIS A 666 -4.49 21.55 22.65
CA HIS A 666 -5.30 20.94 21.59
C HIS A 666 -6.26 19.88 22.17
N LEU A 667 -7.44 19.79 21.59
CA LEU A 667 -8.48 18.83 21.94
C LEU A 667 -9.26 18.46 20.66
N ARG A 668 -9.46 17.16 20.38
CA ARG A 668 -10.10 16.71 19.15
C ARG A 668 -10.98 15.47 19.34
N MET A 669 -12.20 15.48 18.80
CA MET A 669 -13.18 14.39 18.92
C MET A 669 -13.51 14.02 20.38
N ALA A 670 -13.70 15.03 21.23
CA ALA A 670 -14.01 14.87 22.65
C ALA A 670 -15.51 15.01 22.98
N CYS A 671 -16.35 15.30 21.98
CA CYS A 671 -17.78 14.97 22.04
C CYS A 671 -17.96 13.48 22.38
N GLY A 672 -18.76 13.17 23.41
CA GLY A 672 -18.91 11.82 23.94
C GLY A 672 -17.96 11.46 25.09
N SER A 673 -17.00 12.32 25.43
CA SER A 673 -16.02 12.07 26.49
C SER A 673 -15.81 13.23 27.48
N VAL A 674 -16.51 14.36 27.34
CA VAL A 674 -16.50 15.49 28.29
C VAL A 674 -17.84 15.57 29.02
N THR A 675 -17.82 15.83 30.33
CA THR A 675 -19.01 16.07 31.16
C THR A 675 -19.37 17.55 31.24
N SER A 676 -18.39 18.43 31.36
CA SER A 676 -18.59 19.88 31.54
C SER A 676 -17.63 20.71 30.69
N TRP A 677 -18.12 21.16 29.54
CA TRP A 677 -17.37 22.04 28.63
C TRP A 677 -16.89 23.34 29.30
N PRO A 678 -17.70 24.07 30.09
CA PRO A 678 -17.24 25.30 30.75
C PRO A 678 -16.10 25.06 31.75
N GLU A 679 -16.16 23.98 32.54
CA GLU A 679 -15.08 23.64 33.49
C GLU A 679 -13.79 23.22 32.77
N LEU A 680 -13.91 22.48 31.66
CA LEU A 680 -12.77 22.12 30.83
C LEU A 680 -12.12 23.38 30.21
N TYR A 681 -12.91 24.29 29.63
CA TYR A 681 -12.37 25.54 29.09
C TYR A 681 -11.75 26.44 30.17
N GLN A 682 -12.33 26.52 31.36
CA GLN A 682 -11.75 27.29 32.47
C GLN A 682 -10.39 26.71 32.92
N LYS A 683 -10.23 25.39 32.90
CA LYS A 683 -8.97 24.70 33.21
C LYS A 683 -7.92 24.86 32.10
N VAL A 684 -8.35 24.77 30.84
CA VAL A 684 -7.48 25.07 29.68
C VAL A 684 -7.00 26.53 29.75
N PHE A 685 -7.90 27.47 30.06
CA PHE A 685 -7.58 28.88 30.22
C PHE A 685 -6.47 29.10 31.26
N SER A 686 -6.60 28.54 32.48
CA SER A 686 -5.59 28.73 33.54
C SER A 686 -4.21 28.12 33.22
N HIS A 687 -4.12 27.19 32.29
CA HIS A 687 -2.85 26.55 31.92
C HIS A 687 -2.17 27.17 30.70
N LEU A 688 -2.89 27.90 29.85
CA LEU A 688 -2.32 28.63 28.72
C LEU A 688 -1.52 29.85 29.20
N LYS A 689 -0.38 30.15 28.54
CA LYS A 689 0.41 31.36 28.76
C LYS A 689 -0.45 32.62 28.56
N PRO A 690 -0.50 33.57 29.51
CA PRO A 690 -1.14 34.87 29.31
C PRO A 690 -0.62 35.58 28.05
N GLY A 691 -1.52 36.20 27.29
CA GLY A 691 -1.21 36.96 26.08
C GLY A 691 -0.84 36.14 24.85
N SER A 692 -0.10 35.02 24.97
CA SER A 692 0.40 34.24 23.83
C SER A 692 -0.24 32.87 23.63
N GLY A 693 -0.84 32.27 24.66
CA GLY A 693 -1.33 30.89 24.61
C GLY A 693 -2.68 30.74 23.89
N TRP A 694 -2.82 29.68 23.09
CA TRP A 694 -4.03 29.35 22.32
C TRP A 694 -4.64 28.00 22.69
N ILE A 695 -5.97 27.94 22.68
CA ILE A 695 -6.71 26.68 22.55
C ILE A 695 -7.01 26.42 21.06
N GLU A 696 -6.86 25.17 20.63
CA GLU A 696 -7.48 24.66 19.41
C GLU A 696 -8.41 23.48 19.73
N HIS A 697 -9.67 23.58 19.34
CA HIS A 697 -10.69 22.57 19.63
C HIS A 697 -11.39 22.13 18.34
N VAL A 698 -11.37 20.84 18.04
CA VAL A 698 -11.80 20.28 16.74
C VAL A 698 -12.81 19.14 16.92
N GLU A 699 -14.05 19.35 16.51
CA GLU A 699 -15.12 18.35 16.62
C GLU A 699 -15.75 18.03 15.26
N ILE A 700 -16.31 16.83 15.14
CA ILE A 700 -17.29 16.52 14.10
C ILE A 700 -18.68 16.62 14.74
N ASP A 701 -19.46 17.59 14.28
CA ASP A 701 -20.89 17.65 14.59
C ASP A 701 -21.59 16.49 13.86
N MET A 702 -21.84 15.42 14.61
CA MET A 702 -22.37 14.16 14.10
C MET A 702 -23.87 14.20 13.74
N GLN A 703 -24.57 15.32 13.92
CA GLN A 703 -25.98 15.45 13.49
C GLN A 703 -26.08 15.39 11.96
N PRO A 704 -26.82 14.41 11.37
CA PRO A 704 -27.00 14.30 9.93
C PRO A 704 -27.77 15.50 9.37
N ARG A 705 -27.28 16.08 8.27
CA ARG A 705 -27.88 17.24 7.59
C ARG A 705 -28.00 16.99 6.08
N CYS A 706 -28.95 17.66 5.42
CA CYS A 706 -29.23 17.51 3.99
C CYS A 706 -29.87 18.80 3.47
N ASP A 707 -29.33 19.40 2.41
CA ASP A 707 -29.83 20.68 1.87
C ASP A 707 -31.06 20.51 0.94
N ASP A 708 -31.23 19.33 0.35
CA ASP A 708 -32.13 19.06 -0.78
C ASP A 708 -33.27 18.07 -0.44
N GLY A 709 -33.39 17.68 0.83
CA GLY A 709 -34.42 16.74 1.29
C GLY A 709 -34.22 15.28 0.89
N THR A 710 -33.05 14.89 0.34
CA THR A 710 -32.79 13.47 -0.04
C THR A 710 -32.57 12.54 1.16
N LEU A 711 -32.37 13.06 2.36
CA LEU A 711 -32.35 12.31 3.62
C LEU A 711 -33.76 12.28 4.24
N ASP A 712 -34.33 11.08 4.39
CA ASP A 712 -35.58 10.87 5.12
C ASP A 712 -35.41 11.24 6.62
N PRO A 713 -36.22 12.16 7.19
CA PRO A 713 -36.23 12.45 8.63
C PRO A 713 -36.55 11.23 9.51
N LYS A 714 -37.13 10.17 8.94
CA LYS A 714 -37.38 8.87 9.59
C LYS A 714 -36.37 7.79 9.18
N GLY A 715 -35.34 8.13 8.40
CA GLY A 715 -34.28 7.22 7.97
C GLY A 715 -33.48 6.64 9.14
N LYS A 716 -32.83 5.49 8.91
CA LYS A 716 -32.07 4.76 9.93
C LYS A 716 -30.87 5.55 10.43
N LEU A 717 -30.24 6.36 9.58
CA LEU A 717 -29.17 7.28 9.96
C LEU A 717 -29.63 8.32 11.00
N VAL A 718 -30.82 8.90 10.80
CA VAL A 718 -31.41 9.90 11.71
C VAL A 718 -31.86 9.25 13.01
N GLN A 719 -32.52 8.08 12.93
CA GLN A 719 -32.89 7.27 14.10
C GLN A 719 -31.65 6.93 14.95
N TRP A 720 -30.61 6.41 14.31
CA TRP A 720 -29.36 6.02 14.97
C TRP A 720 -28.67 7.18 15.69
N TYR A 721 -28.52 8.33 15.03
CA TYR A 721 -27.95 9.52 15.67
C TYR A 721 -28.80 9.96 16.87
N GLY A 722 -30.14 9.93 16.75
CA GLY A 722 -31.04 10.25 17.85
C GLY A 722 -30.86 9.35 19.08
N TYR A 723 -30.82 8.03 18.89
CA TYR A 723 -30.58 7.07 19.98
C TYR A 723 -29.19 7.22 20.59
N LEU A 724 -28.15 7.48 19.78
CA LEU A 724 -26.78 7.64 20.26
C LEU A 724 -26.58 8.96 21.03
N ALA A 725 -27.20 10.05 20.57
CA ALA A 725 -27.19 11.34 21.24
C ALA A 725 -27.91 11.30 22.60
N ASP A 726 -29.10 10.67 22.66
CA ASP A 726 -29.82 10.44 23.91
C ASP A 726 -29.02 9.55 24.88
N ALA A 727 -28.51 8.40 24.41
CA ALA A 727 -27.79 7.46 25.26
C ALA A 727 -26.53 8.09 25.89
N THR A 728 -25.78 8.87 25.12
CA THR A 728 -24.57 9.56 25.60
C THR A 728 -24.90 10.75 26.50
N TRP A 729 -26.01 11.45 26.26
CA TRP A 729 -26.52 12.50 27.16
C TRP A 729 -26.95 11.94 28.52
N ARG A 730 -27.63 10.77 28.56
CA ARG A 730 -28.07 10.12 29.80
C ARG A 730 -26.95 9.66 30.73
N VAL A 731 -25.75 9.44 30.19
CA VAL A 731 -24.52 9.15 30.98
C VAL A 731 -23.68 10.41 31.23
N SER A 732 -24.26 11.60 31.06
CA SER A 732 -23.65 12.91 31.26
C SER A 732 -22.38 13.17 30.45
N ARG A 733 -22.20 12.49 29.30
CA ARG A 733 -21.07 12.68 28.37
C ARG A 733 -21.59 12.75 26.93
N PRO A 734 -22.31 13.82 26.55
CA PRO A 734 -23.04 13.88 25.28
C PRO A 734 -22.10 13.87 24.06
N ILE A 735 -22.43 13.06 23.05
CA ILE A 735 -21.80 13.10 21.71
C ILE A 735 -22.38 14.22 20.83
N ALA A 736 -23.55 14.77 21.21
CA ALA A 736 -24.14 15.90 20.53
C ALA A 736 -23.26 17.16 20.72
N TYR A 737 -22.93 17.82 19.61
CA TYR A 737 -22.08 19.00 19.60
C TYR A 737 -22.76 20.20 20.28
N ASP A 738 -22.04 20.90 21.17
CA ASP A 738 -22.57 22.07 21.86
C ASP A 738 -22.42 23.33 20.98
N HIS A 739 -23.53 23.73 20.35
CA HIS A 739 -23.64 24.97 19.58
C HIS A 739 -23.32 26.24 20.40
N ARG A 740 -23.24 26.16 21.74
CA ARG A 740 -22.83 27.27 22.62
C ARG A 740 -21.31 27.38 22.75
N THR A 741 -20.49 26.59 22.05
CA THR A 741 -19.02 26.59 22.17
C THR A 741 -18.40 28.00 22.13
N ARG A 742 -18.83 28.87 21.21
CA ARG A 742 -18.42 30.30 21.19
C ARG A 742 -18.66 31.01 22.51
N HIS A 743 -19.86 30.85 23.08
CA HIS A 743 -20.26 31.49 24.34
C HIS A 743 -19.50 30.88 25.53
N ASN A 744 -19.31 29.56 25.55
CA ASN A 744 -18.55 28.88 26.60
C ASN A 744 -17.07 29.35 26.62
N LEU A 745 -16.45 29.54 25.46
CA LEU A 745 -15.11 30.14 25.33
C LEU A 745 -15.08 31.61 25.78
N GLN A 746 -16.07 32.42 25.39
CA GLN A 746 -16.21 33.81 25.86
C GLN A 746 -16.38 33.89 27.38
N ALA A 747 -17.19 33.01 27.97
CA ALA A 747 -17.45 32.97 29.41
C ALA A 747 -16.20 32.56 30.23
N ALA A 748 -15.35 31.70 29.67
CA ALA A 748 -14.04 31.36 30.25
C ALA A 748 -12.97 32.47 30.07
N GLY A 749 -13.30 33.59 29.40
CA GLY A 749 -12.44 34.76 29.24
C GLY A 749 -11.55 34.77 27.99
N PHE A 750 -11.74 33.86 27.05
CA PHE A 750 -10.95 33.83 25.81
C PHE A 750 -11.27 35.01 24.87
N ILE A 751 -10.25 35.45 24.12
CA ILE A 751 -10.36 36.45 23.06
C ILE A 751 -9.96 35.86 21.69
N ASP A 752 -10.11 36.66 20.63
CA ASP A 752 -9.79 36.29 19.23
C ASP A 752 -10.47 34.99 18.74
N ILE A 753 -11.66 34.68 19.27
CA ILE A 753 -12.38 33.42 19.04
C ILE A 753 -12.86 33.32 17.58
N GLN A 754 -12.21 32.46 16.80
CA GLN A 754 -12.55 32.14 15.41
C GLN A 754 -13.19 30.76 15.30
N GLU A 755 -14.00 30.57 14.26
CA GLU A 755 -14.63 29.30 13.91
C GLU A 755 -14.41 29.03 12.42
N THR A 756 -13.85 27.86 12.07
CA THR A 756 -13.83 27.35 10.70
C THR A 756 -14.74 26.13 10.63
N VAL A 757 -15.80 26.21 9.81
CA VAL A 757 -16.72 25.11 9.55
C VAL A 757 -16.39 24.47 8.21
N ILE A 758 -16.14 23.15 8.18
CA ILE A 758 -15.84 22.39 6.97
C ILE A 758 -16.93 21.33 6.78
N ARG A 759 -17.62 21.36 5.63
CA ARG A 759 -18.61 20.34 5.27
C ARG A 759 -17.94 19.00 5.00
N VAL A 760 -18.52 17.93 5.57
CA VAL A 760 -18.05 16.54 5.49
C VAL A 760 -19.18 15.65 4.94
N PRO A 761 -19.18 15.33 3.64
CA PRO A 761 -20.20 14.46 3.02
C PRO A 761 -20.17 13.03 3.56
N TYR A 762 -21.33 12.38 3.74
CA TYR A 762 -21.38 10.96 4.14
C TYR A 762 -20.85 9.98 3.09
N ASN A 763 -20.78 10.39 1.83
CA ASN A 763 -20.19 9.63 0.71
C ASN A 763 -19.77 10.57 -0.43
N SER A 764 -19.21 10.01 -1.51
CA SER A 764 -18.67 10.76 -2.66
C SER A 764 -19.74 11.30 -3.62
N TRP A 765 -20.83 11.89 -3.11
CA TRP A 765 -21.89 12.52 -3.91
C TRP A 765 -21.57 13.94 -4.44
N PRO A 766 -20.79 14.82 -3.78
CA PRO A 766 -20.54 16.17 -4.31
C PRO A 766 -19.73 16.14 -5.60
N ASN A 767 -19.79 17.20 -6.40
CA ASN A 767 -19.02 17.24 -7.66
C ASN A 767 -17.55 17.64 -7.50
N ASP A 768 -17.21 18.45 -6.49
CA ASP A 768 -15.84 18.88 -6.22
C ASP A 768 -14.90 17.71 -5.83
N PRO A 769 -13.70 17.59 -6.41
CA PRO A 769 -12.72 16.56 -6.04
C PRO A 769 -12.31 16.57 -4.56
N HIS A 770 -12.14 17.73 -3.93
CA HIS A 770 -11.69 17.81 -2.52
C HIS A 770 -12.78 17.27 -1.58
N GLN A 771 -14.03 17.72 -1.74
CA GLN A 771 -15.20 17.20 -1.05
C GLN A 771 -15.47 15.71 -1.36
N LYS A 772 -15.21 15.24 -2.59
CA LYS A 772 -15.28 13.79 -2.92
C LYS A 772 -14.30 12.96 -2.11
N ASP A 773 -13.08 13.45 -1.86
CA ASP A 773 -12.07 12.72 -1.09
C ASP A 773 -12.29 12.85 0.42
N ILE A 774 -12.74 14.01 0.93
CA ILE A 774 -13.26 14.14 2.31
C ILE A 774 -14.39 13.11 2.54
N GLY A 775 -15.37 13.06 1.64
CA GLY A 775 -16.51 12.14 1.73
C GLY A 775 -16.16 10.66 1.53
N ARG A 776 -14.97 10.33 0.98
CA ARG A 776 -14.45 8.95 0.95
C ARG A 776 -13.84 8.55 2.29
N TRP A 777 -13.01 9.42 2.86
CA TRP A 777 -12.38 9.16 4.16
C TRP A 777 -13.41 9.14 5.30
N TYR A 778 -14.40 10.04 5.28
CA TYR A 778 -15.46 10.01 6.28
C TYR A 778 -16.38 8.80 6.12
N ASN A 779 -16.77 8.44 4.89
CA ASN A 779 -17.56 7.23 4.65
C ASN A 779 -16.86 5.97 5.19
N LEU A 780 -15.55 5.83 4.97
CA LEU A 780 -14.75 4.74 5.52
C LEU A 780 -14.73 4.79 7.06
N GLY A 781 -14.34 5.92 7.64
CA GLY A 781 -14.20 6.08 9.08
C GLY A 781 -15.50 5.84 9.85
N ILE A 782 -16.62 6.40 9.38
CA ILE A 782 -17.91 6.18 10.03
C ILE A 782 -18.40 4.73 9.81
N THR A 783 -18.16 4.13 8.63
CA THR A 783 -18.57 2.74 8.35
C THR A 783 -17.86 1.74 9.26
N GLU A 784 -16.55 1.83 9.44
CA GLU A 784 -15.85 0.94 10.40
C GLU A 784 -16.19 1.32 11.86
N GLY A 785 -16.43 2.61 12.12
CA GLY A 785 -16.72 3.14 13.46
C GLY A 785 -18.13 2.94 14.02
N LEU A 786 -19.14 2.63 13.19
CA LEU A 786 -20.54 2.49 13.63
C LEU A 786 -20.67 1.53 14.83
N ASP A 787 -19.98 0.39 14.80
CA ASP A 787 -20.06 -0.63 15.84
C ASP A 787 -19.45 -0.12 17.16
N ALA A 788 -18.28 0.51 17.09
CA ALA A 788 -17.56 1.05 18.25
C ALA A 788 -18.33 2.18 18.94
N LEU A 789 -18.92 3.08 18.15
CA LEU A 789 -19.75 4.18 18.64
C LEU A 789 -21.05 3.71 19.27
N SER A 790 -21.59 2.55 18.87
CA SER A 790 -22.98 2.19 19.17
C SER A 790 -23.15 1.06 20.17
N PHE A 791 -22.23 0.09 20.24
CA PHE A 791 -22.42 -1.13 21.02
C PHE A 791 -22.66 -0.78 22.51
N ALA A 792 -21.66 -0.23 23.19
CA ALA A 792 -21.77 0.11 24.60
C ALA A 792 -22.89 1.13 24.91
N PRO A 793 -23.03 2.29 24.23
CA PRO A 793 -24.13 3.21 24.50
C PRO A 793 -25.53 2.57 24.39
N LEU A 794 -25.80 1.78 23.34
CA LEU A 794 -27.12 1.19 23.15
C LEU A 794 -27.36 -0.05 24.03
N THR A 795 -26.36 -0.91 24.25
CA THR A 795 -26.54 -2.08 25.15
C THR A 795 -26.54 -1.69 26.62
N ARG A 796 -25.79 -0.66 27.05
CA ARG A 796 -25.72 -0.24 28.46
C ARG A 796 -26.90 0.64 28.87
N VAL A 797 -27.29 1.61 28.03
CA VAL A 797 -28.31 2.62 28.39
C VAL A 797 -29.72 2.21 27.96
N TYR A 798 -29.87 1.62 26.77
CA TYR A 798 -31.16 1.15 26.26
C TYR A 798 -31.44 -0.34 26.56
N GLN A 799 -30.45 -1.09 27.09
CA GLN A 799 -30.54 -2.53 27.38
C GLN A 799 -30.97 -3.38 26.17
N TRP A 800 -30.66 -2.91 24.97
CA TRP A 800 -30.99 -3.59 23.72
C TRP A 800 -30.07 -4.79 23.44
N ASP A 801 -30.65 -5.89 22.96
CA ASP A 801 -29.84 -6.99 22.45
C ASP A 801 -29.03 -6.57 21.20
N LEU A 802 -27.75 -6.93 21.22
CA LEU A 802 -26.76 -6.58 20.22
C LEU A 802 -27.11 -7.10 18.80
N ASN A 803 -27.70 -8.29 18.71
CA ASN A 803 -27.90 -9.00 17.45
C ASN A 803 -29.31 -8.80 16.89
N ALA A 804 -30.32 -8.68 17.76
CA ALA A 804 -31.72 -8.47 17.39
C ALA A 804 -32.08 -6.99 17.14
N HIS A 805 -31.40 -6.05 17.79
CA HIS A 805 -31.73 -4.61 17.70
C HIS A 805 -30.58 -3.75 17.17
N VAL A 806 -29.39 -3.84 17.79
CA VAL A 806 -28.27 -2.93 17.45
C VAL A 806 -27.74 -3.20 16.05
N LYS A 807 -27.27 -4.42 15.74
CA LYS A 807 -26.72 -4.75 14.42
C LYS A 807 -27.71 -4.50 13.25
N PRO A 808 -29.01 -4.86 13.34
CA PRO A 808 -29.98 -4.51 12.29
C PRO A 808 -30.19 -3.01 12.08
N LEU A 809 -30.10 -2.19 13.14
CA LEU A 809 -30.11 -0.73 13.00
C LEU A 809 -28.86 -0.26 12.24
N LEU A 810 -27.66 -0.69 12.65
CA LEU A 810 -26.40 -0.28 12.02
C LEU A 810 -26.30 -0.75 10.56
N GLU A 811 -26.81 -1.93 10.22
CA GLU A 811 -26.90 -2.42 8.84
C GLU A 811 -27.86 -1.59 7.97
N GLY A 812 -28.88 -0.98 8.58
CA GLY A 812 -29.70 0.07 7.95
C GLY A 812 -28.89 1.35 7.70
N VAL A 813 -28.16 1.83 8.72
CA VAL A 813 -27.31 3.02 8.61
C VAL A 813 -26.23 2.84 7.53
N ARG A 814 -25.54 1.70 7.50
CA ARG A 814 -24.51 1.32 6.50
C ARG A 814 -25.04 1.46 5.07
N LYS A 815 -26.29 1.06 4.81
CA LYS A 815 -26.96 1.19 3.50
C LYS A 815 -27.27 2.65 3.15
N GLU A 816 -27.71 3.45 4.11
CA GLU A 816 -28.03 4.87 3.87
C GLU A 816 -26.76 5.70 3.65
N ILE A 817 -25.73 5.59 4.49
CA ILE A 817 -24.49 6.37 4.34
C ILE A 817 -23.77 6.09 3.01
N CYS A 818 -23.80 4.84 2.52
CA CYS A 818 -23.18 4.45 1.26
C CYS A 818 -24.03 4.77 0.03
N ASN A 819 -25.30 5.16 0.20
CA ASN A 819 -26.20 5.46 -0.91
C ASN A 819 -25.94 6.87 -1.47
N ARG A 820 -25.31 6.93 -2.64
CA ARG A 820 -25.02 8.20 -3.36
C ARG A 820 -26.25 9.02 -3.77
N LYS A 821 -27.47 8.48 -3.63
CA LYS A 821 -28.73 9.26 -3.82
C LYS A 821 -29.12 10.07 -2.58
N ILE A 822 -28.48 9.83 -1.44
CA ILE A 822 -28.69 10.57 -0.19
C ILE A 822 -27.52 11.54 -0.03
N HIS A 823 -27.79 12.83 -0.21
CA HIS A 823 -26.79 13.90 -0.18
C HIS A 823 -26.54 14.41 1.24
N ALA A 824 -26.53 13.49 2.21
CA ALA A 824 -26.31 13.80 3.61
C ALA A 824 -24.86 14.22 3.88
N TYR A 825 -24.67 15.06 4.90
CA TYR A 825 -23.38 15.51 5.39
C TYR A 825 -23.38 15.81 6.91
N ASN A 826 -22.17 15.94 7.46
CA ASN A 826 -21.85 16.49 8.77
C ASN A 826 -20.94 17.72 8.64
N ASN A 827 -20.66 18.40 9.74
CA ASN A 827 -19.69 19.50 9.77
C ASN A 827 -18.52 19.15 10.69
N ILE A 828 -17.29 19.44 10.27
CA ILE A 828 -16.17 19.67 11.17
C ILE A 828 -16.26 21.12 11.65
N HIS A 829 -16.21 21.34 12.96
CA HIS A 829 -16.03 22.66 13.56
C HIS A 829 -14.63 22.74 14.16
N ILE A 830 -13.86 23.74 13.75
CA ILE A 830 -12.54 24.06 14.30
C ILE A 830 -12.64 25.42 14.99
N TRP A 831 -12.42 25.43 16.29
CA TRP A 831 -12.33 26.63 17.11
C TRP A 831 -10.88 26.95 17.43
N THR A 832 -10.50 28.21 17.28
CA THR A 832 -9.23 28.74 17.80
C THR A 832 -9.52 29.96 18.64
N ALA A 833 -8.88 30.06 19.81
CA ALA A 833 -9.04 31.20 20.71
C ALA A 833 -7.79 31.43 21.57
N ARG A 834 -7.54 32.68 21.97
CA ARG A 834 -6.32 33.11 22.69
C ARG A 834 -6.63 33.55 24.12
N ARG A 835 -5.74 33.24 25.06
CA ARG A 835 -5.79 33.83 26.41
C ARG A 835 -5.34 35.30 26.32
N PRO A 836 -6.11 36.28 26.86
CA PRO A 836 -5.70 37.67 26.87
C PRO A 836 -4.41 37.88 27.69
N GLN A 837 -3.74 39.01 27.43
CA GLN A 837 -2.79 39.57 28.39
C GLN A 837 -3.61 40.07 29.59
N GLN A 838 -3.16 39.78 30.81
CA GLN A 838 -3.70 40.39 32.04
C GLN A 838 -3.07 41.76 32.27
#